data_AF-G7YXG7-F1
#
_entry.id   AF-G7YXG7-F1
#
_cell.length_a   1.000
_cell.length_b   1.000
_cell.length_c   1.000
_cell.angle_alpha   90.00
_cell.angle_beta   90.00
_cell.angle_gamma   90.00
#
_symmetry.space_group_name_H-M   'P 1'
#
loop_
_entity.id
_entity.type
_entity.pdbx_description
1 polymer ?
#
loop_
_entity_poly.entity_id
_entity_poly.type
_entity_poly.pdbx_seq_one_letter_code
_entity_poly.pdbx_strand_id
1 'polypeptide(L)'
;MPVVLGMEGSANKLGIGVVRDGVVLSNPRVTYVTPPGEGFQPTETARHHQTHIISLVSRALREANIGAEELDAIAYTKGPGMGAPLLVVAVVARTLSQLWNKPLIGVNHCIAHIEMGRLITGAHSPVVLYVSGGNTQVISFTSGRYRIFGETIDIALGNCLDRFARIVNLSNDPSPGYNVEMLARKGSKFFELPYSVKGMDVSFAGLLSYLEQRSCDLLQSGEYTVEDLCFSLQETVFAMVVEITERAMAHCGTKMGVRGLFTYLTQQPDNFTQYDLHNTYLVFDAENYIANSYRQWGLAQQYGGEYLSFTVLIRAAINELQKCRITPIFVFDGCHERKGSKRETLLKRNAECMDTLSRFLNHNAFNDVEYTQQSTPNILPKLTNHVFLSVLEEMGIHHVKCEREADIHVAELAIYLNCPVVSNDSDFFIFGTPLASDYRVIPFMFLEQKSKPLPSRCSACTGSAGCYALPCKVFRPSQSVLRRICPPLRPLLPVLVGNDVISSVPFPSAITWRINSSQRNGMSYNGRRIHAVIDWLSGFSDDLSTPVREILSLHHGKQLEYITAQIVTCVLGYVLDLHTVCRQLADFLSLKEGSKSPVCIASSPPKPNKDIIKASTLEAAVSAVTNVLPSQQCGVPSVKTDAKLMCGWPPNFVSKFRQGCISTTTLDGLYVQGGTVMRILMEDLRLSNSIYHVTEQIRQLQYGLVIHLEEKLGCSYKLCASNRGDAVEYRRQGLNMCCFELQVPRLVFPPVQPASPDFFIDFFKHHLRLDLRLVKTDTTESNSLVCLLVFWFRHSQIARSRSSGLHDCSVALAVMVCALITSTYFNSAHGNWHAVKSITADLCDRFGALGNNLKEQHSRFQSSRLSIEIIHQLNELQLVHQEFHQLVELMDILCVHADICHGCTGPAILSGRFFSFVPEWVMFSSGRLLHWLALNIEHSRPLDRMHWVSTHWIPWILSGLSKTVYLDARSLSDRINSLISSAERMLQVE
;
A
#
# COMPACT_ATOMS: atom_id res chain seq x y z
N MET A 1 -9.47 4.04 -33.60
CA MET A 1 -8.44 4.35 -32.58
C MET A 1 -7.59 5.51 -33.10
N PRO A 2 -7.01 6.36 -32.24
CA PRO A 2 -6.64 7.71 -32.66
C PRO A 2 -5.32 7.77 -33.45
N VAL A 3 -5.32 8.60 -34.51
CA VAL A 3 -4.15 8.97 -35.31
C VAL A 3 -3.74 10.38 -34.96
N VAL A 4 -2.50 10.56 -34.50
CA VAL A 4 -2.01 11.85 -34.02
C VAL A 4 -0.81 12.32 -34.84
N LEU A 5 -0.87 13.57 -35.31
CA LEU A 5 0.25 14.28 -35.91
C LEU A 5 0.98 15.09 -34.82
N GLY A 6 2.23 14.73 -34.52
CA GLY A 6 3.09 15.40 -33.55
C GLY A 6 4.09 16.35 -34.20
N MET A 7 4.32 17.53 -33.60
CA MET A 7 5.29 18.53 -34.07
C MET A 7 6.28 18.91 -32.96
N GLU A 8 7.56 18.71 -33.22
CA GLU A 8 8.67 18.99 -32.29
C GLU A 8 9.64 20.00 -32.90
N GLY A 9 9.98 21.04 -32.13
CA GLY A 9 10.94 22.09 -32.51
C GLY A 9 11.34 22.96 -31.34
N SER A 10 11.62 22.34 -30.20
CA SER A 10 12.07 23.00 -28.96
C SER A 10 13.53 23.47 -29.02
N ALA A 11 14.35 22.84 -29.87
CA ALA A 11 15.80 23.06 -29.95
C ALA A 11 16.24 23.24 -31.42
N ASN A 12 17.46 22.81 -31.79
CA ASN A 12 17.96 22.92 -33.17
C ASN A 12 17.42 21.86 -34.15
N LYS A 13 16.65 20.88 -33.66
CA LYS A 13 16.01 19.85 -34.48
C LYS A 13 14.53 20.18 -34.66
N LEU A 14 14.04 20.02 -35.88
CA LEU A 14 12.63 20.09 -36.24
C LEU A 14 12.17 18.71 -36.71
N GLY A 15 11.14 18.15 -36.07
CA GLY A 15 10.58 16.85 -36.41
C GLY A 15 9.05 16.89 -36.51
N ILE A 16 8.51 16.11 -37.44
CA ILE A 16 7.07 15.88 -37.57
C ILE A 16 6.85 14.37 -37.57
N GLY A 17 5.97 13.87 -36.70
CA GLY A 17 5.70 12.45 -36.57
C GLY A 17 4.22 12.13 -36.68
N VAL A 18 3.89 10.93 -37.15
CA VAL A 18 2.53 10.39 -37.19
C VAL A 18 2.52 9.07 -36.44
N VAL A 19 1.64 8.95 -35.45
CA VAL A 19 1.50 7.74 -34.62
C VAL A 19 0.04 7.27 -34.62
N ARG A 20 -0.15 5.96 -34.77
CA ARG A 20 -1.44 5.26 -34.69
C ARG A 20 -1.26 4.04 -33.80
N ASP A 21 -1.99 3.97 -32.69
CA ASP A 21 -2.05 2.79 -31.80
C ASP A 21 -0.68 2.29 -31.31
N GLY A 22 0.21 3.22 -30.95
CA GLY A 22 1.57 2.89 -30.53
C GLY A 22 2.53 2.55 -31.66
N VAL A 23 2.07 2.55 -32.91
CA VAL A 23 2.89 2.35 -34.11
C VAL A 23 3.27 3.70 -34.71
N VAL A 24 4.57 3.91 -34.93
CA VAL A 24 5.09 5.10 -35.62
C VAL A 24 4.97 4.89 -37.13
N LEU A 25 4.07 5.64 -37.77
CA LEU A 25 3.83 5.56 -39.21
C LEU A 25 4.81 6.43 -40.01
N SER A 26 5.24 7.56 -39.44
CA SER A 26 6.25 8.44 -40.03
C SER A 26 6.95 9.26 -38.94
N ASN A 27 8.22 9.62 -39.17
CA ASN A 27 9.03 10.43 -38.23
C ASN A 27 10.18 11.23 -38.90
N PRO A 28 9.95 12.01 -39.98
CA PRO A 28 10.98 12.81 -40.62
C PRO A 28 11.48 13.93 -39.70
N ARG A 29 12.80 14.18 -39.77
CA ARG A 29 13.47 15.20 -38.97
C ARG A 29 14.56 15.90 -39.76
N VAL A 30 14.74 17.20 -39.52
CA VAL A 30 15.86 18.02 -40.01
C VAL A 30 16.58 18.70 -38.85
N THR A 31 17.88 18.90 -38.99
CA THR A 31 18.75 19.49 -37.95
C THR A 31 19.38 20.75 -38.48
N TYR A 32 19.31 21.85 -37.72
CA TYR A 32 20.12 23.04 -37.98
C TYR A 32 21.54 22.81 -37.45
N VAL A 33 22.52 22.81 -38.36
CA VAL A 33 23.94 22.61 -38.07
C VAL A 33 24.69 23.91 -38.32
N THR A 34 25.39 24.41 -37.30
CA THR A 34 26.24 25.61 -37.39
C THR A 34 27.69 25.26 -37.74
N PRO A 35 28.49 26.19 -38.27
CA PRO A 35 29.92 26.00 -38.47
C PRO A 35 30.65 25.55 -37.18
N PRO A 36 31.78 24.82 -37.30
CA PRO A 36 32.61 24.45 -36.14
C PRO A 36 32.96 25.68 -35.29
N GLY A 37 32.94 25.53 -33.96
CA GLY A 37 33.19 26.62 -33.01
C GLY A 37 31.97 27.50 -32.69
N GLU A 38 30.90 27.45 -33.49
CA GLU A 38 29.69 28.25 -33.29
C GLU A 38 28.53 27.44 -32.70
N GLY A 39 27.72 28.08 -31.84
CA GLY A 39 26.48 27.50 -31.30
C GLY A 39 25.25 28.05 -32.01
N PHE A 40 24.20 27.24 -32.15
CA PHE A 40 22.95 27.68 -32.79
C PHE A 40 22.25 28.78 -31.98
N GLN A 41 21.89 29.87 -32.66
CA GLN A 41 21.16 30.98 -32.04
C GLN A 41 19.64 30.81 -32.17
N PRO A 42 18.83 31.29 -31.21
CA PRO A 42 17.37 31.15 -31.27
C PRO A 42 16.73 31.71 -32.55
N THR A 43 17.19 32.88 -33.00
CA THR A 43 16.64 33.57 -34.18
C THR A 43 16.90 32.79 -35.47
N GLU A 44 18.11 32.30 -35.66
CA GLU A 44 18.50 31.53 -36.84
C GLU A 44 17.82 30.16 -36.85
N THR A 45 17.74 29.52 -35.68
CA THR A 45 17.02 28.24 -35.51
C THR A 45 15.54 28.40 -35.86
N ALA A 46 14.91 29.50 -35.42
CA ALA A 46 13.53 29.79 -35.78
C ALA A 46 13.35 29.99 -37.28
N ARG A 47 14.27 30.70 -37.96
CA ARG A 47 14.26 30.87 -39.43
C ARG A 47 14.41 29.52 -40.15
N HIS A 48 15.29 28.66 -39.66
CA HIS A 48 15.43 27.30 -40.16
C HIS A 48 14.11 26.52 -40.01
N HIS A 49 13.45 26.60 -38.86
CA HIS A 49 12.16 25.92 -38.65
C HIS A 49 11.06 26.47 -39.57
N GLN A 50 10.95 27.79 -39.72
CA GLN A 50 10.00 28.44 -40.61
C GLN A 50 10.14 27.96 -42.06
N THR A 51 11.39 27.80 -42.52
CA THR A 51 11.69 27.38 -43.89
C THR A 51 11.28 25.93 -44.16
N HIS A 52 11.39 25.05 -43.17
CA HIS A 52 11.26 23.61 -43.38
C HIS A 52 9.91 23.01 -42.94
N ILE A 53 9.23 23.61 -41.95
CA ILE A 53 8.10 22.97 -41.25
C ILE A 53 6.95 22.53 -42.16
N ILE A 54 6.54 23.34 -43.14
CA ILE A 54 5.45 22.99 -44.07
C ILE A 54 5.84 21.81 -44.98
N SER A 55 7.09 21.81 -45.46
CA SER A 55 7.61 20.71 -46.28
C SER A 55 7.71 19.40 -45.49
N LEU A 56 8.09 19.47 -44.21
CA LEU A 56 8.15 18.30 -43.33
C LEU A 56 6.76 17.75 -43.01
N VAL A 57 5.76 18.61 -42.76
CA VAL A 57 4.38 18.16 -42.55
C VAL A 57 3.88 17.41 -43.79
N SER A 58 4.09 17.98 -44.98
CA SER A 58 3.71 17.35 -46.24
C SER A 58 4.45 16.04 -46.50
N ARG A 59 5.70 15.92 -46.03
CA ARG A 59 6.46 14.69 -46.09
C ARG A 59 5.95 13.64 -45.11
N ALA A 60 5.65 14.03 -43.86
CA ALA A 60 5.19 13.12 -42.82
C ALA A 60 3.84 12.47 -43.17
N LEU A 61 2.89 13.25 -43.69
CA LEU A 61 1.59 12.73 -44.14
C LEU A 61 1.72 11.76 -45.32
N ARG A 62 2.63 12.07 -46.27
CA ARG A 62 2.91 11.18 -47.40
C ARG A 62 3.58 9.88 -46.97
N GLU A 63 4.58 9.94 -46.10
CA GLU A 63 5.27 8.75 -45.57
C GLU A 63 4.33 7.87 -44.73
N ALA A 64 3.43 8.47 -43.95
CA ALA A 64 2.42 7.74 -43.19
C ALA A 64 1.25 7.22 -44.04
N ASN A 65 1.15 7.66 -45.30
CA ASN A 65 0.06 7.35 -46.23
C ASN A 65 -1.33 7.65 -45.64
N ILE A 66 -1.50 8.83 -45.05
CA ILE A 66 -2.76 9.28 -44.44
C ILE A 66 -3.19 10.66 -44.97
N GLY A 67 -4.50 10.85 -45.12
CA GLY A 67 -5.10 12.16 -45.38
C GLY A 67 -5.25 13.00 -44.12
N ALA A 68 -5.45 14.32 -44.27
CA ALA A 68 -5.74 15.22 -43.14
C ALA A 68 -7.05 14.87 -42.42
N GLU A 69 -8.02 14.28 -43.12
CA GLU A 69 -9.31 13.89 -42.55
C GLU A 69 -9.20 12.71 -41.59
N GLU A 70 -8.24 11.81 -41.80
CA GLU A 70 -7.96 10.64 -40.95
C GLU A 70 -7.23 11.00 -39.65
N LEU A 71 -6.77 12.24 -39.49
CA LEU A 71 -6.16 12.70 -38.25
C LEU A 71 -7.24 12.92 -37.18
N ASP A 72 -7.00 12.41 -35.98
CA ASP A 72 -7.89 12.63 -34.83
C ASP A 72 -7.45 13.81 -33.98
N ALA A 73 -6.14 14.13 -33.95
CA ALA A 73 -5.61 15.26 -33.21
C ALA A 73 -4.26 15.75 -33.77
N ILE A 74 -3.93 17.00 -33.42
CA ILE A 74 -2.61 17.60 -33.66
C ILE A 74 -1.96 17.87 -32.31
N ALA A 75 -0.79 17.28 -32.09
CA ALA A 75 0.03 17.49 -30.92
C ALA A 75 1.23 18.37 -31.26
N TYR A 76 1.62 19.26 -30.36
CA TYR A 76 2.82 20.08 -30.53
C TYR A 76 3.54 20.29 -29.21
N THR A 77 4.85 20.49 -29.28
CA THR A 77 5.67 20.77 -28.11
C THR A 77 5.36 22.16 -27.58
N LYS A 78 4.72 22.23 -26.40
CA LYS A 78 4.40 23.48 -25.71
C LYS A 78 5.60 24.03 -24.94
N GLY A 79 6.50 23.14 -24.51
CA GLY A 79 7.75 23.46 -23.81
C GLY A 79 8.17 22.34 -22.85
N PRO A 80 9.31 22.49 -22.15
CA PRO A 80 10.28 23.60 -22.25
C PRO A 80 11.06 23.61 -23.58
N GLY A 81 11.77 24.71 -23.87
CA GLY A 81 12.56 24.89 -25.10
C GLY A 81 12.89 26.35 -25.41
N MET A 82 13.58 26.60 -26.53
CA MET A 82 13.89 27.95 -27.00
C MET A 82 12.62 28.67 -27.46
N GLY A 83 12.39 29.90 -26.96
CA GLY A 83 11.14 30.63 -27.19
C GLY A 83 10.81 30.88 -28.67
N ALA A 84 11.77 31.35 -29.47
CA ALA A 84 11.53 31.66 -30.88
C ALA A 84 11.20 30.41 -31.74
N PRO A 85 11.96 29.30 -31.67
CA PRO A 85 11.59 28.03 -32.31
C PRO A 85 10.23 27.47 -31.86
N LEU A 86 9.94 27.47 -30.55
CA LEU A 86 8.65 27.00 -30.01
C LEU A 86 7.47 27.80 -30.57
N LEU A 87 7.63 29.12 -30.71
CA LEU A 87 6.59 29.99 -31.28
C LEU A 87 6.26 29.60 -32.73
N VAL A 88 7.28 29.31 -33.54
CA VAL A 88 7.09 28.89 -34.95
C VAL A 88 6.26 27.62 -35.03
N VAL A 89 6.62 26.59 -34.26
CA VAL A 89 5.88 25.32 -34.23
C VAL A 89 4.45 25.51 -33.72
N ALA A 90 4.28 26.29 -32.65
CA ALA A 90 2.96 26.54 -32.07
C ALA A 90 2.01 27.26 -33.04
N VAL A 91 2.51 28.23 -33.81
CA VAL A 91 1.72 28.95 -34.83
C VAL A 91 1.26 28.00 -35.93
N VAL A 92 2.18 27.16 -36.44
CA VAL A 92 1.83 26.19 -37.50
C VAL A 92 0.85 25.15 -36.99
N ALA A 93 1.07 24.59 -35.80
CA ALA A 93 0.17 23.61 -35.20
C ALA A 93 -1.26 24.16 -34.99
N ARG A 94 -1.39 25.40 -34.49
CA ARG A 94 -2.69 26.07 -34.35
C ARG A 94 -3.36 26.32 -35.69
N THR A 95 -2.60 26.75 -36.68
CA THR A 95 -3.10 27.03 -38.03
C THR A 95 -3.67 25.75 -38.65
N LEU A 96 -2.93 24.64 -38.57
CA LEU A 96 -3.38 23.35 -39.09
C LEU A 96 -4.58 22.79 -38.31
N SER A 97 -4.62 22.97 -36.99
CA SER A 97 -5.76 22.57 -36.17
C SER A 97 -7.04 23.31 -36.56
N GLN A 98 -6.94 24.62 -36.82
CA GLN A 98 -8.07 25.43 -37.27
C GLN A 98 -8.50 25.06 -38.70
N LEU A 99 -7.54 24.89 -39.62
CA LEU A 99 -7.82 24.56 -41.03
C LEU A 99 -8.48 23.17 -41.17
N TRP A 100 -8.01 22.18 -40.42
CA TRP A 100 -8.51 20.81 -40.51
C TRP A 100 -9.60 20.49 -39.47
N ASN A 101 -9.99 21.48 -38.67
CA ASN A 101 -10.96 21.35 -37.58
C ASN A 101 -10.65 20.14 -36.65
N LYS A 102 -9.39 20.02 -36.25
CA LYS A 102 -8.90 18.94 -35.38
C LYS A 102 -8.49 19.48 -34.01
N PRO A 103 -8.71 18.72 -32.91
CA PRO A 103 -8.30 19.15 -31.58
C PRO A 103 -6.78 19.32 -31.48
N LEU A 104 -6.37 20.35 -30.73
CA LEU A 104 -4.96 20.71 -30.52
C LEU A 104 -4.50 20.32 -29.11
N ILE A 105 -3.38 19.62 -29.01
CA ILE A 105 -2.83 19.11 -27.76
C ILE A 105 -1.45 19.72 -27.52
N GLY A 106 -1.29 20.47 -26.44
CA GLY A 106 0.00 20.98 -26.00
C GLY A 106 0.73 19.94 -25.16
N VAL A 107 1.89 19.48 -25.64
CA VAL A 107 2.66 18.39 -25.03
C VAL A 107 3.89 18.95 -24.31
N ASN A 108 4.20 18.40 -23.13
CA ASN A 108 5.45 18.68 -22.43
C ASN A 108 6.60 17.89 -23.07
N HIS A 109 7.67 18.57 -23.44
CA HIS A 109 8.82 17.98 -24.14
C HIS A 109 9.48 16.84 -23.35
N CYS A 110 9.73 17.05 -22.04
CA CYS A 110 10.38 16.04 -21.19
C CYS A 110 9.51 14.78 -21.05
N ILE A 111 8.20 14.96 -20.84
CA ILE A 111 7.26 13.82 -20.72
C ILE A 111 7.16 13.08 -22.06
N ALA A 112 7.18 13.79 -23.19
CA ALA A 112 7.16 13.15 -24.51
C ALA A 112 8.37 12.20 -24.71
N HIS A 113 9.56 12.60 -24.24
CA HIS A 113 10.74 11.72 -24.24
C HIS A 113 10.53 10.46 -23.39
N ILE A 114 9.93 10.62 -22.20
CA ILE A 114 9.66 9.48 -21.30
C ILE A 114 8.63 8.53 -21.93
N GLU A 115 7.50 9.03 -22.40
CA GLU A 115 6.41 8.20 -22.94
C GLU A 115 6.81 7.52 -24.26
N MET A 116 7.54 8.21 -25.14
CA MET A 116 8.11 7.58 -26.33
C MET A 116 9.11 6.48 -25.94
N GLY A 117 9.95 6.73 -24.94
CA GLY A 117 10.86 5.71 -24.40
C GLY A 117 10.11 4.49 -23.86
N ARG A 118 9.04 4.69 -23.10
CA ARG A 118 8.19 3.60 -22.56
C ARG A 118 7.54 2.79 -23.68
N LEU A 119 7.01 3.45 -24.70
CA LEU A 119 6.37 2.81 -25.84
C LEU A 119 7.35 1.92 -26.60
N ILE A 120 8.55 2.42 -26.92
CA ILE A 120 9.54 1.71 -27.73
C ILE A 120 10.25 0.61 -26.93
N THR A 121 10.60 0.86 -25.66
CA THR A 121 11.38 -0.08 -24.84
C THR A 121 10.53 -1.07 -24.04
N GLY A 122 9.22 -0.83 -23.91
CA GLY A 122 8.33 -1.60 -23.05
C GLY A 122 8.52 -1.35 -21.55
N ALA A 123 9.26 -0.30 -21.15
CA ALA A 123 9.53 -0.01 -19.74
C ALA A 123 8.27 0.44 -18.97
N HIS A 124 7.85 -0.32 -17.94
CA HIS A 124 6.58 -0.09 -17.23
C HIS A 124 6.59 0.95 -16.12
N SER A 125 7.64 1.04 -15.30
CA SER A 125 7.77 2.06 -14.23
C SER A 125 9.26 2.39 -14.00
N PRO A 126 9.92 3.02 -14.99
CA PRO A 126 11.34 3.32 -14.90
C PRO A 126 11.60 4.59 -14.08
N VAL A 127 12.75 4.61 -13.40
CA VAL A 127 13.44 5.86 -13.05
C VAL A 127 14.21 6.26 -14.30
N VAL A 128 13.88 7.43 -14.85
CA VAL A 128 14.37 7.89 -16.15
C VAL A 128 15.43 8.96 -15.93
N LEU A 129 16.65 8.68 -16.37
CA LEU A 129 17.67 9.70 -16.56
C LEU A 129 17.43 10.37 -17.93
N TYR A 130 16.95 11.60 -17.91
CA TYR A 130 16.71 12.43 -19.09
C TYR A 130 17.91 13.37 -19.33
N VAL A 131 18.75 13.02 -20.31
CA VAL A 131 19.91 13.83 -20.73
C VAL A 131 19.74 14.32 -22.16
N SER A 132 19.81 15.63 -22.36
CA SER A 132 19.76 16.29 -23.66
C SER A 132 20.71 17.49 -23.70
N GLY A 133 20.77 18.20 -24.83
CA GLY A 133 21.50 19.46 -24.94
C GLY A 133 20.97 20.57 -24.02
N GLY A 134 19.70 20.50 -23.60
CA GLY A 134 19.04 21.52 -22.79
C GLY A 134 18.56 21.07 -21.41
N ASN A 135 18.58 19.76 -21.12
CA ASN A 135 18.08 19.22 -19.86
C ASN A 135 19.00 18.10 -19.34
N THR A 136 19.13 18.01 -18.02
CA THR A 136 19.72 16.85 -17.34
C THR A 136 18.95 16.65 -16.04
N GLN A 137 18.06 15.66 -16.03
CA GLN A 137 17.10 15.44 -14.95
C GLN A 137 16.92 13.94 -14.71
N VAL A 138 16.77 13.54 -13.46
CA VAL A 138 16.37 12.19 -13.05
C VAL A 138 14.90 12.25 -12.64
N ILE A 139 14.05 11.61 -13.42
CA ILE A 139 12.60 11.72 -13.33
C ILE A 139 12.01 10.35 -13.03
N SER A 140 11.08 10.26 -12.09
CA SER A 140 10.31 9.02 -11.87
C SER A 140 8.82 9.33 -11.73
N PHE A 141 7.99 8.39 -12.17
CA PHE A 141 6.55 8.49 -11.97
C PHE A 141 6.21 8.08 -10.54
N THR A 142 6.10 9.08 -9.67
CA THR A 142 5.81 8.88 -8.25
C THR A 142 4.67 9.78 -7.86
N SER A 143 3.69 9.20 -7.19
CA SER A 143 2.51 9.94 -6.75
C SER A 143 1.85 10.65 -7.95
N GLY A 144 1.52 9.87 -8.99
CA GLY A 144 0.73 10.30 -10.15
C GLY A 144 1.28 11.47 -10.96
N ARG A 145 2.56 11.80 -10.79
CA ARG A 145 3.27 12.85 -11.53
C ARG A 145 4.64 12.33 -11.91
N TYR A 146 5.13 12.78 -13.06
CA TYR A 146 6.56 12.74 -13.35
C TYR A 146 7.25 13.78 -12.47
N ARG A 147 7.92 13.32 -11.41
CA ARG A 147 8.65 14.16 -10.46
C ARG A 147 10.14 14.09 -10.76
N ILE A 148 10.80 15.24 -10.67
CA ILE A 148 12.25 15.36 -10.75
C ILE A 148 12.80 15.05 -9.35
N PHE A 149 13.62 14.01 -9.26
CA PHE A 149 14.29 13.60 -8.02
C PHE A 149 15.70 14.18 -7.92
N GLY A 150 16.30 14.51 -9.05
CA GLY A 150 17.59 15.16 -9.14
C GLY A 150 17.73 15.86 -10.48
N GLU A 151 18.39 17.01 -10.52
CA GLU A 151 18.64 17.73 -11.77
C GLU A 151 19.97 18.46 -11.80
N THR A 152 20.36 18.95 -12.97
CA THR A 152 21.46 19.92 -13.04
C THR A 152 21.05 21.24 -12.41
N ILE A 153 21.93 21.82 -11.58
CA ILE A 153 21.72 23.14 -10.98
C ILE A 153 22.26 24.28 -11.86
N ASP A 154 22.94 23.96 -12.97
CA ASP A 154 23.53 24.94 -13.89
C ASP A 154 23.20 24.67 -15.37
N ILE A 155 24.16 24.13 -16.13
CA ILE A 155 24.03 23.79 -17.55
C ILE A 155 23.70 22.30 -17.69
N ALA A 156 23.04 21.91 -18.78
CA ALA A 156 22.85 20.49 -19.09
C ALA A 156 24.17 19.81 -19.49
N LEU A 157 24.28 18.50 -19.27
CA LEU A 157 25.44 17.71 -19.68
C LEU A 157 25.69 17.83 -21.19
N GLY A 158 24.63 17.75 -22.01
CA GLY A 158 24.78 17.93 -23.45
C GLY A 158 25.31 19.33 -23.82
N ASN A 159 24.91 20.38 -23.10
CA ASN A 159 25.46 21.72 -23.29
C ASN A 159 26.94 21.81 -22.90
N CYS A 160 27.35 21.10 -21.84
CA CYS A 160 28.75 21.00 -21.43
C CYS A 160 29.61 20.38 -22.54
N LEU A 161 29.15 19.27 -23.14
CA LEU A 161 29.83 18.62 -24.27
C LEU A 161 29.86 19.55 -25.52
N ASP A 162 28.73 20.18 -25.85
CA ASP A 162 28.64 21.08 -27.01
C ASP A 162 29.51 22.34 -26.84
N ARG A 163 29.69 22.86 -25.62
CA ARG A 163 30.61 23.96 -25.34
C ARG A 163 32.06 23.51 -25.44
N PHE A 164 32.39 22.36 -24.86
CA PHE A 164 33.75 21.82 -24.95
C PHE A 164 34.16 21.57 -26.42
N ALA A 165 33.27 20.96 -27.21
CA ALA A 165 33.48 20.75 -28.64
C ALA A 165 33.80 22.05 -29.40
N ARG A 166 33.19 23.18 -29.00
CA ARG A 166 33.47 24.49 -29.59
C ARG A 166 34.85 25.03 -29.22
N ILE A 167 35.29 24.82 -27.98
CA ILE A 167 36.62 25.25 -27.51
C ILE A 167 37.72 24.55 -28.32
N VAL A 168 37.56 23.25 -28.56
CA VAL A 168 38.49 22.45 -29.36
C VAL A 168 38.19 22.47 -30.87
N ASN A 169 37.30 23.36 -31.30
CA ASN A 169 36.91 23.59 -32.70
C ASN A 169 36.49 22.31 -33.48
N LEU A 170 35.75 21.43 -32.80
CA LEU A 170 35.20 20.23 -33.42
C LEU A 170 33.96 20.55 -34.26
N SER A 171 33.74 19.72 -35.27
CA SER A 171 32.55 19.83 -36.14
C SER A 171 31.27 19.66 -35.33
N ASN A 172 30.23 20.42 -35.72
CA ASN A 172 28.87 20.24 -35.21
C ASN A 172 28.06 19.20 -36.02
N ASP A 173 28.64 18.63 -37.09
CA ASP A 173 28.02 17.61 -37.94
C ASP A 173 28.57 16.20 -37.62
N PRO A 174 27.73 15.18 -37.37
CA PRO A 174 26.26 15.21 -37.26
C PRO A 174 25.75 15.81 -35.94
N SER A 175 26.59 15.79 -34.90
CA SER A 175 26.39 16.53 -33.65
C SER A 175 27.72 16.68 -32.90
N PRO A 176 27.90 17.74 -32.08
CA PRO A 176 29.15 17.96 -31.37
C PRO A 176 29.46 16.82 -30.39
N GLY A 177 28.45 16.38 -29.62
CA GLY A 177 28.58 15.26 -28.68
C GLY A 177 29.05 13.94 -29.34
N TYR A 178 28.59 13.63 -30.55
CA TYR A 178 29.06 12.45 -31.31
C TYR A 178 30.55 12.57 -31.65
N ASN A 179 30.99 13.74 -32.10
CA ASN A 179 32.40 13.96 -32.44
C ASN A 179 33.31 13.91 -31.21
N VAL A 180 32.84 14.41 -30.05
CA VAL A 180 33.51 14.24 -28.76
C VAL A 180 33.64 12.76 -28.39
N GLU A 181 32.59 11.96 -28.56
CA GLU A 181 32.62 10.51 -28.30
C GLU A 181 33.63 9.78 -29.21
N MET A 182 33.64 10.11 -30.50
CA MET A 182 34.55 9.48 -31.45
C MET A 182 36.03 9.77 -31.15
N LEU A 183 36.34 10.94 -30.60
CA LEU A 183 37.69 11.29 -30.14
C LEU A 183 38.00 10.69 -28.77
N ALA A 184 37.04 10.67 -27.84
CA ALA A 184 37.21 10.04 -26.53
C ALA A 184 37.65 8.57 -26.64
N ARG A 185 37.14 7.82 -27.63
CA ARG A 185 37.56 6.42 -27.88
C ARG A 185 39.04 6.25 -28.24
N LYS A 186 39.71 7.31 -28.67
CA LYS A 186 41.14 7.32 -29.01
C LYS A 186 42.00 7.83 -27.84
N GLY A 187 41.37 8.41 -26.82
CA GLY A 187 42.06 8.88 -25.62
C GLY A 187 42.62 7.69 -24.82
N SER A 188 43.78 7.91 -24.21
CA SER A 188 44.49 6.89 -23.43
C SER A 188 44.87 7.36 -22.04
N LYS A 189 44.93 8.67 -21.83
CA LYS A 189 45.38 9.30 -20.59
C LYS A 189 44.22 10.04 -19.91
N PHE A 190 43.96 9.70 -18.65
CA PHE A 190 42.93 10.38 -17.85
C PHE A 190 43.50 11.64 -17.19
N PHE A 191 42.83 12.77 -17.40
CA PHE A 191 43.09 14.05 -16.76
C PHE A 191 42.03 14.28 -15.67
N GLU A 192 42.48 14.57 -14.45
CA GLU A 192 41.58 14.72 -13.30
C GLU A 192 40.74 16.00 -13.41
N LEU A 193 39.42 15.84 -13.39
CA LEU A 193 38.46 16.93 -13.51
C LEU A 193 37.62 17.08 -12.24
N PRO A 194 37.09 18.29 -11.94
CA PRO A 194 36.25 18.52 -10.77
C PRO A 194 34.97 17.67 -10.78
N TYR A 195 34.86 16.74 -9.84
CA TYR A 195 33.68 15.86 -9.70
C TYR A 195 32.62 16.49 -8.79
N SER A 196 31.54 17.02 -9.37
CA SER A 196 30.60 17.93 -8.67
C SER A 196 29.17 17.38 -8.53
N VAL A 197 28.98 16.38 -7.66
CA VAL A 197 27.67 15.83 -7.29
C VAL A 197 27.22 16.38 -5.93
N LYS A 198 25.98 16.87 -5.84
CA LYS A 198 25.38 17.43 -4.60
C LYS A 198 24.05 16.75 -4.32
N GLY A 199 24.04 15.74 -3.45
CA GLY A 199 22.80 15.00 -3.17
C GLY A 199 22.35 14.19 -4.39
N MET A 200 21.19 14.51 -4.97
CA MET A 200 20.74 13.94 -6.25
C MET A 200 20.95 14.90 -7.44
N ASP A 201 21.55 16.07 -7.19
CA ASP A 201 21.78 17.09 -8.19
C ASP A 201 23.23 17.11 -8.68
N VAL A 202 23.48 17.68 -9.86
CA VAL A 202 24.79 17.78 -10.50
C VAL A 202 25.10 19.20 -10.98
N SER A 203 26.38 19.54 -11.09
CA SER A 203 26.87 20.83 -11.60
C SER A 203 28.00 20.61 -12.61
N PHE A 204 27.85 21.13 -13.82
CA PHE A 204 28.83 20.95 -14.91
C PHE A 204 29.57 22.25 -15.27
N ALA A 205 29.09 23.42 -14.85
CA ALA A 205 29.69 24.70 -15.24
C ALA A 205 31.11 24.89 -14.68
N GLY A 206 31.36 24.44 -13.43
CA GLY A 206 32.69 24.51 -12.81
C GLY A 206 33.70 23.59 -13.51
N LEU A 207 33.28 22.37 -13.86
CA LEU A 207 34.09 21.42 -14.62
C LEU A 207 34.43 21.97 -16.01
N LEU A 208 33.44 22.50 -16.72
CA LEU A 208 33.66 23.10 -18.03
C LEU A 208 34.64 24.28 -17.94
N SER A 209 34.42 25.22 -17.01
CA SER A 209 35.28 26.40 -16.83
C SER A 209 36.74 26.01 -16.55
N TYR A 210 36.94 24.94 -15.77
CA TYR A 210 38.27 24.38 -15.50
C TYR A 210 38.94 23.87 -16.78
N LEU A 211 38.20 23.16 -17.64
CA LEU A 211 38.68 22.74 -18.96
C LEU A 211 38.95 23.93 -19.89
N GLU A 212 38.07 24.94 -19.92
CA GLU A 212 38.28 26.13 -20.78
C GLU A 212 39.59 26.83 -20.41
N GLN A 213 39.89 26.96 -19.11
CA GLN A 213 41.12 27.61 -18.63
C GLN A 213 42.39 26.80 -18.89
N ARG A 214 42.33 25.47 -18.77
CA ARG A 214 43.52 24.60 -18.84
C ARG A 214 43.80 24.01 -20.22
N SER A 215 42.79 23.91 -21.08
CA SER A 215 42.90 23.22 -22.37
C SER A 215 44.02 23.76 -23.27
N CYS A 216 44.16 25.07 -23.40
CA CYS A 216 45.26 25.67 -24.18
C CYS A 216 46.64 25.26 -23.66
N ASP A 217 46.87 25.37 -22.36
CA ASP A 217 48.17 25.03 -21.73
C ASP A 217 48.47 23.53 -21.86
N LEU A 218 47.47 22.68 -21.62
CA LEU A 218 47.61 21.22 -21.69
C LEU A 218 47.93 20.76 -23.11
N LEU A 219 47.26 21.33 -24.12
CA LEU A 219 47.51 21.02 -25.53
C LEU A 219 48.86 21.57 -26.02
N GLN A 220 49.27 22.77 -25.57
CA GLN A 220 50.56 23.35 -25.93
C GLN A 220 51.75 22.64 -25.28
N SER A 221 51.58 22.15 -24.05
CA SER A 221 52.61 21.36 -23.35
C SER A 221 52.90 20.01 -24.04
N GLY A 222 51.98 19.53 -24.89
CA GLY A 222 52.04 18.20 -25.50
C GLY A 222 51.78 17.06 -24.51
N GLU A 223 51.42 17.35 -23.26
CA GLU A 223 51.25 16.35 -22.20
C GLU A 223 49.91 15.58 -22.30
N TYR A 224 48.92 16.18 -22.97
CA TYR A 224 47.60 15.61 -23.24
C TYR A 224 47.14 15.97 -24.65
N THR A 225 46.42 15.06 -25.29
CA THR A 225 45.78 15.27 -26.59
C THR A 225 44.32 15.71 -26.45
N VAL A 226 43.69 16.18 -27.53
CA VAL A 226 42.25 16.50 -27.53
C VAL A 226 41.44 15.24 -27.22
N GLU A 227 41.88 14.10 -27.75
CA GLU A 227 41.34 12.77 -27.51
C GLU A 227 41.34 12.43 -26.01
N ASP A 228 42.45 12.68 -25.31
CA ASP A 228 42.57 12.45 -23.86
C ASP A 228 41.63 13.35 -23.05
N LEU A 229 41.46 14.61 -23.45
CA LEU A 229 40.54 15.54 -22.77
C LEU A 229 39.07 15.18 -23.03
N CYS A 230 38.72 14.75 -24.26
CA CYS A 230 37.39 14.22 -24.59
C CYS A 230 37.08 12.98 -23.75
N PHE A 231 38.05 12.05 -23.62
CA PHE A 231 37.93 10.86 -22.78
C PHE A 231 37.69 11.23 -21.31
N SER A 232 38.53 12.08 -20.76
CA SER A 232 38.46 12.50 -19.34
C SER A 232 37.16 13.22 -19.01
N LEU A 233 36.69 14.07 -19.92
CA LEU A 233 35.41 14.76 -19.81
C LEU A 233 34.26 13.76 -19.75
N GLN A 234 34.19 12.82 -20.70
CA GLN A 234 33.12 11.81 -20.76
C GLN A 234 33.08 10.95 -19.50
N GLU A 235 34.21 10.37 -19.10
CA GLU A 235 34.28 9.53 -17.89
C GLU A 235 33.80 10.27 -16.65
N THR A 236 34.21 11.53 -16.49
CA THR A 236 33.82 12.34 -15.33
C THR A 236 32.32 12.65 -15.33
N VAL A 237 31.78 13.21 -16.42
CA VAL A 237 30.37 13.65 -16.46
C VAL A 237 29.40 12.48 -16.48
N PHE A 238 29.76 11.36 -17.12
CA PHE A 238 28.94 10.16 -17.12
C PHE A 238 28.91 9.47 -15.75
N ALA A 239 30.04 9.39 -15.06
CA ALA A 239 30.08 8.89 -13.69
C ALA A 239 29.17 9.72 -12.76
N MET A 240 29.19 11.05 -12.88
CA MET A 240 28.32 11.95 -12.10
C MET A 240 26.82 11.67 -12.32
N VAL A 241 26.37 11.53 -13.58
CA VAL A 241 24.94 11.26 -13.86
C VAL A 241 24.51 9.84 -13.50
N VAL A 242 25.43 8.87 -13.60
CA VAL A 242 25.18 7.49 -13.14
C VAL A 242 24.95 7.49 -11.64
N GLU A 243 25.78 8.20 -10.86
CA GLU A 243 25.66 8.27 -9.41
C GLU A 243 24.31 8.84 -8.95
N ILE A 244 23.88 9.97 -9.51
CA ILE A 244 22.58 10.57 -9.11
C ILE A 244 21.39 9.71 -9.54
N THR A 245 21.50 9.01 -10.67
CA THR A 245 20.45 8.08 -11.14
C THR A 245 20.33 6.91 -10.17
N GLU A 246 21.46 6.38 -9.72
CA GLU A 246 21.53 5.35 -8.70
C GLU A 246 20.87 5.77 -7.38
N ARG A 247 21.18 6.99 -6.91
CA ARG A 247 20.61 7.56 -5.68
C ARG A 247 19.09 7.70 -5.81
N ALA A 248 18.58 8.16 -6.96
CA ALA A 248 17.15 8.28 -7.20
C ALA A 248 16.45 6.91 -7.30
N MET A 249 17.08 5.93 -7.96
CA MET A 249 16.57 4.55 -8.00
C MET A 249 16.45 3.95 -6.60
N ALA A 250 17.46 4.19 -5.75
CA ALA A 250 17.44 3.78 -4.36
C ALA A 250 16.31 4.44 -3.56
N HIS A 251 16.05 5.72 -3.81
CA HIS A 251 15.02 6.49 -3.13
C HIS A 251 13.59 6.07 -3.53
N CYS A 252 13.37 5.73 -4.81
CA CYS A 252 12.06 5.31 -5.31
C CYS A 252 11.68 3.87 -4.93
N GLY A 253 12.61 3.08 -4.39
CA GLY A 253 12.44 1.64 -4.12
C GLY A 253 12.01 1.25 -2.70
N THR A 254 11.63 2.19 -1.83
CA THR A 254 11.31 1.91 -0.41
C THR A 254 9.93 1.27 -0.25
N LYS A 255 9.90 -0.07 -0.28
CA LYS A 255 8.89 -0.87 0.44
C LYS A 255 9.31 -1.05 1.91
N MET A 256 8.33 -1.35 2.76
CA MET A 256 8.45 -1.55 4.22
C MET A 256 9.45 -2.66 4.60
N GLY A 257 9.94 -2.60 5.84
CA GLY A 257 11.02 -3.44 6.37
C GLY A 257 12.41 -2.89 6.03
N VAL A 258 13.41 -3.79 5.93
CA VAL A 258 14.76 -3.44 5.48
C VAL A 258 14.76 -2.94 4.03
N ARG A 259 15.18 -1.69 3.84
CA ARG A 259 15.05 -0.97 2.57
C ARG A 259 15.77 -1.69 1.42
N GLY A 260 14.99 -2.11 0.42
CA GLY A 260 15.51 -2.75 -0.80
C GLY A 260 15.94 -4.21 -0.65
N LEU A 261 15.88 -4.79 0.56
CA LEU A 261 16.32 -6.17 0.81
C LEU A 261 15.46 -7.19 0.08
N PHE A 262 14.13 -7.06 0.12
CA PHE A 262 13.22 -7.96 -0.60
C PHE A 262 13.57 -8.03 -2.10
N THR A 263 13.74 -6.87 -2.74
CA THR A 263 14.10 -6.76 -4.15
C THR A 263 15.48 -7.37 -4.42
N TYR A 264 16.46 -7.09 -3.56
CA TYR A 264 17.81 -7.64 -3.69
C TYR A 264 17.82 -9.18 -3.64
N LEU A 265 17.10 -9.78 -2.69
CA LEU A 265 17.06 -11.23 -2.55
C LEU A 265 16.32 -11.89 -3.72
N THR A 266 15.17 -11.34 -4.12
CA THR A 266 14.31 -11.91 -5.19
C THR A 266 14.90 -11.80 -6.60
N GLN A 267 15.83 -10.87 -6.83
CA GLN A 267 16.56 -10.75 -8.10
C GLN A 267 17.57 -11.89 -8.33
N GLN A 268 17.98 -12.61 -7.29
CA GLN A 268 18.95 -13.71 -7.37
C GLN A 268 18.23 -15.05 -7.15
N PRO A 269 17.99 -15.85 -8.20
CA PRO A 269 17.22 -17.09 -8.10
C PRO A 269 17.78 -18.08 -7.07
N ASP A 270 19.10 -18.12 -6.91
CA ASP A 270 19.81 -19.03 -6.00
C ASP A 270 19.49 -18.83 -4.52
N ASN A 271 18.89 -17.70 -4.15
CA ASN A 271 18.44 -17.46 -2.77
C ASN A 271 17.19 -18.27 -2.39
N PHE A 272 16.49 -18.85 -3.37
CA PHE A 272 15.24 -19.57 -3.15
C PHE A 272 15.30 -20.99 -3.71
N THR A 273 14.69 -21.91 -2.99
CA THR A 273 14.63 -23.33 -3.38
C THR A 273 13.19 -23.71 -3.70
N GLN A 274 13.01 -24.52 -4.75
CA GLN A 274 11.70 -25.11 -5.06
C GLN A 274 11.26 -26.02 -3.92
N TYR A 275 9.99 -25.92 -3.53
CA TYR A 275 9.43 -26.65 -2.41
C TYR A 275 7.96 -26.97 -2.67
N ASP A 276 7.53 -28.17 -2.29
CA ASP A 276 6.15 -28.61 -2.45
C ASP A 276 5.50 -28.73 -1.07
N LEU A 277 4.54 -27.85 -0.77
CA LEU A 277 3.83 -27.86 0.50
C LEU A 277 2.78 -28.98 0.51
N HIS A 278 2.91 -29.88 1.48
CA HIS A 278 1.97 -30.98 1.69
C HIS A 278 2.01 -31.42 3.16
N ASN A 279 0.84 -31.66 3.76
CA ASN A 279 0.72 -32.20 5.13
C ASN A 279 1.56 -31.44 6.17
N THR A 280 1.37 -30.12 6.26
CA THR A 280 2.15 -29.22 7.10
C THR A 280 1.29 -28.07 7.61
N TYR A 281 1.67 -27.46 8.73
CA TYR A 281 1.17 -26.13 9.09
C TYR A 281 1.73 -25.09 8.12
N LEU A 282 1.07 -23.93 8.03
CA LEU A 282 1.54 -22.77 7.27
C LEU A 282 1.07 -21.52 7.99
N VAL A 283 2.01 -20.68 8.44
CA VAL A 283 1.68 -19.46 9.19
C VAL A 283 1.70 -18.27 8.25
N PHE A 284 0.65 -17.46 8.27
CA PHE A 284 0.49 -16.28 7.45
C PHE A 284 0.54 -15.01 8.31
N ASP A 285 1.31 -14.03 7.83
CA ASP A 285 1.09 -12.62 8.15
C ASP A 285 -0.22 -12.18 7.50
N ALA A 286 -1.26 -12.00 8.33
CA ALA A 286 -2.64 -11.90 7.85
C ALA A 286 -2.90 -10.59 7.09
N GLU A 287 -2.49 -9.44 7.62
CA GLU A 287 -2.67 -8.13 6.99
C GLU A 287 -1.96 -8.07 5.63
N ASN A 288 -0.73 -8.59 5.56
CA ASN A 288 0.02 -8.69 4.32
C ASN A 288 -0.68 -9.61 3.32
N TYR A 289 -1.13 -10.78 3.77
CA TYR A 289 -1.86 -11.74 2.92
C TYR A 289 -3.15 -11.14 2.37
N ILE A 290 -3.97 -10.51 3.20
CA ILE A 290 -5.25 -9.88 2.81
C ILE A 290 -5.01 -8.79 1.76
N ALA A 291 -4.08 -7.87 2.02
CA ALA A 291 -3.81 -6.75 1.12
C ALA A 291 -3.21 -7.20 -0.22
N ASN A 292 -2.40 -8.26 -0.24
CA ASN A 292 -1.84 -8.81 -1.47
C ASN A 292 -2.86 -9.66 -2.24
N SER A 293 -3.65 -10.49 -1.57
CA SER A 293 -4.66 -11.35 -2.19
C SER A 293 -5.77 -10.54 -2.86
N TYR A 294 -6.29 -9.52 -2.16
CA TYR A 294 -7.33 -8.65 -2.72
C TYR A 294 -6.88 -7.99 -4.04
N ARG A 295 -5.60 -7.61 -4.12
CA ARG A 295 -4.99 -7.01 -5.32
C ARG A 295 -4.72 -8.04 -6.41
N GLN A 296 -4.11 -9.18 -6.06
CA GLN A 296 -3.77 -10.23 -7.03
C GLN A 296 -5.02 -10.79 -7.71
N TRP A 297 -6.14 -10.86 -6.99
CA TRP A 297 -7.42 -11.29 -7.55
C TRP A 297 -8.15 -10.20 -8.35
N GLY A 298 -7.58 -9.00 -8.49
CA GLY A 298 -8.11 -7.93 -9.34
C GLY A 298 -9.44 -7.34 -8.86
N LEU A 299 -9.76 -7.44 -7.56
CA LEU A 299 -10.99 -6.92 -6.99
C LEU A 299 -10.99 -5.38 -6.98
N ALA A 300 -12.12 -4.78 -7.32
CA ALA A 300 -12.24 -3.32 -7.40
C ALA A 300 -12.13 -2.70 -6.00
N GLN A 301 -11.25 -1.71 -5.85
CA GLN A 301 -11.01 -0.99 -4.60
C GLN A 301 -11.76 0.35 -4.55
N GLN A 302 -11.91 0.99 -5.72
CA GLN A 302 -12.43 2.34 -5.86
C GLN A 302 -13.92 2.49 -5.53
N TYR A 303 -14.67 1.39 -5.44
CA TYR A 303 -16.11 1.38 -5.15
C TYR A 303 -16.45 1.02 -3.70
N GLY A 304 -15.47 1.01 -2.79
CA GLY A 304 -15.70 0.70 -1.37
C GLY A 304 -15.77 -0.81 -1.06
N GLY A 305 -15.42 -1.69 -2.01
CA GLY A 305 -15.19 -3.12 -1.77
C GLY A 305 -16.11 -4.08 -2.54
N GLU A 306 -15.57 -5.26 -2.86
CA GLU A 306 -16.28 -6.38 -3.52
C GLU A 306 -16.32 -7.57 -2.57
N TYR A 307 -17.06 -7.41 -1.47
CA TYR A 307 -16.96 -8.33 -0.33
C TYR A 307 -17.53 -9.72 -0.62
N LEU A 308 -18.62 -9.85 -1.37
CA LEU A 308 -19.16 -11.16 -1.74
C LEU A 308 -18.16 -11.98 -2.57
N SER A 309 -17.62 -11.37 -3.63
CA SER A 309 -16.58 -11.97 -4.47
C SER A 309 -15.33 -12.31 -3.67
N PHE A 310 -14.96 -11.45 -2.71
CA PHE A 310 -13.84 -11.71 -1.82
C PHE A 310 -14.06 -12.97 -0.97
N THR A 311 -15.25 -13.18 -0.39
CA THR A 311 -15.55 -14.41 0.37
C THR A 311 -15.38 -15.69 -0.47
N VAL A 312 -15.83 -15.68 -1.73
CA VAL A 312 -15.71 -16.82 -2.65
C VAL A 312 -14.25 -17.16 -2.90
N LEU A 313 -13.42 -16.14 -3.14
CA LEU A 313 -11.99 -16.31 -3.45
C LEU A 313 -11.19 -16.76 -2.22
N ILE A 314 -11.49 -16.23 -1.02
CA ILE A 314 -10.89 -16.69 0.23
C ILE A 314 -11.18 -18.18 0.43
N ARG A 315 -12.45 -18.58 0.31
CA ARG A 315 -12.87 -19.98 0.45
C ARG A 315 -12.18 -20.86 -0.60
N ALA A 316 -12.08 -20.42 -1.84
CA ALA A 316 -11.38 -21.17 -2.89
C ALA A 316 -9.90 -21.38 -2.54
N ALA A 317 -9.21 -20.33 -2.08
CA ALA A 317 -7.81 -20.40 -1.68
C ALA A 317 -7.60 -21.35 -0.47
N ILE A 318 -8.44 -21.25 0.56
CA ILE A 318 -8.37 -22.14 1.74
C ILE A 318 -8.65 -23.60 1.35
N ASN A 319 -9.63 -23.84 0.47
CA ASN A 319 -9.92 -25.18 -0.03
C ASN A 319 -8.72 -25.80 -0.78
N GLU A 320 -7.98 -25.01 -1.57
CA GLU A 320 -6.76 -25.49 -2.23
C GLU A 320 -5.64 -25.85 -1.22
N LEU A 321 -5.52 -25.08 -0.13
CA LEU A 321 -4.60 -25.41 0.97
C LEU A 321 -5.02 -26.72 1.67
N GLN A 322 -6.30 -26.85 2.03
CA GLN A 322 -6.85 -28.03 2.69
C GLN A 322 -6.76 -29.29 1.81
N LYS A 323 -6.93 -29.14 0.48
CA LYS A 323 -6.71 -30.21 -0.50
C LYS A 323 -5.27 -30.76 -0.46
N CYS A 324 -4.30 -29.90 -0.16
CA CYS A 324 -2.90 -30.28 0.06
C CYS A 324 -2.60 -30.72 1.50
N ARG A 325 -3.64 -30.80 2.35
CA ARG A 325 -3.54 -31.06 3.80
C ARG A 325 -2.67 -30.05 4.53
N ILE A 326 -2.67 -28.82 4.04
CA ILE A 326 -2.03 -27.70 4.71
C ILE A 326 -3.01 -27.17 5.75
N THR A 327 -2.54 -26.97 6.98
CA THR A 327 -3.31 -26.32 8.05
C THR A 327 -2.89 -24.86 8.15
N PRO A 328 -3.62 -23.92 7.52
CA PRO A 328 -3.27 -22.52 7.57
C PRO A 328 -3.56 -21.91 8.95
N ILE A 329 -2.68 -21.03 9.40
CA ILE A 329 -2.84 -20.24 10.62
C ILE A 329 -2.61 -18.78 10.25
N PHE A 330 -3.59 -17.91 10.51
CA PHE A 330 -3.50 -16.48 10.23
C PHE A 330 -3.23 -15.69 11.52
N VAL A 331 -2.14 -14.95 11.55
CA VAL A 331 -1.77 -14.11 12.69
C VAL A 331 -1.95 -12.64 12.30
N PHE A 332 -2.77 -11.93 13.07
CA PHE A 332 -3.13 -10.53 12.82
C PHE A 332 -2.36 -9.59 13.74
N ASP A 333 -2.06 -8.40 13.22
CA ASP A 333 -1.47 -7.30 13.97
C ASP A 333 -2.39 -6.82 15.11
N GLY A 334 -1.75 -6.52 16.23
CA GLY A 334 -2.34 -5.93 17.42
C GLY A 334 -2.33 -4.40 17.44
N CYS A 335 -2.22 -3.84 18.64
CA CYS A 335 -2.06 -2.41 18.84
C CYS A 335 -0.62 -1.97 18.54
N HIS A 336 -0.43 -0.72 18.12
CA HIS A 336 0.90 -0.17 17.89
C HIS A 336 1.71 -0.07 19.19
N GLU A 337 3.04 0.04 19.10
CA GLU A 337 3.87 0.21 20.29
C GLU A 337 3.45 1.41 21.16
N ARG A 338 3.53 1.25 22.49
CA ARG A 338 3.10 2.27 23.46
C ARG A 338 3.74 3.64 23.24
N LYS A 339 4.98 3.69 22.76
CA LYS A 339 5.74 4.94 22.52
C LYS A 339 5.29 5.71 21.28
N GLY A 340 4.43 5.15 20.43
CA GLY A 340 3.95 5.81 19.21
C GLY A 340 4.98 5.87 18.07
N SER A 341 5.93 4.93 18.03
CA SER A 341 7.02 4.86 17.03
C SER A 341 6.51 4.83 15.58
N LYS A 342 5.41 4.11 15.29
CA LYS A 342 4.82 4.02 13.94
C LYS A 342 4.02 5.27 13.50
N ARG A 343 3.73 6.22 14.39
CA ARG A 343 2.83 7.36 14.09
C ARG A 343 3.30 8.21 12.92
N GLU A 344 4.57 8.60 12.90
CA GLU A 344 5.11 9.45 11.83
C GLU A 344 5.06 8.76 10.46
N THR A 345 5.38 7.46 10.44
CA THR A 345 5.28 6.61 9.26
C THR A 345 3.84 6.54 8.73
N LEU A 346 2.84 6.38 9.62
CA LEU A 346 1.42 6.35 9.24
C LEU A 346 0.94 7.71 8.71
N LEU A 347 1.34 8.83 9.34
CA LEU A 347 1.00 10.17 8.88
C LEU A 347 1.55 10.44 7.48
N LYS A 348 2.81 10.05 7.23
CA LYS A 348 3.43 10.15 5.91
C LYS A 348 2.67 9.32 4.86
N ARG A 349 2.34 8.07 5.18
CA ARG A 349 1.56 7.18 4.28
C ARG A 349 0.19 7.76 3.96
N ASN A 350 -0.51 8.31 4.96
CA ASN A 350 -1.80 8.94 4.76
C ASN A 350 -1.70 10.19 3.87
N ALA A 351 -0.66 11.00 4.03
CA ALA A 351 -0.42 12.15 3.16
C ALA A 351 -0.18 11.72 1.70
N GLU A 352 0.62 10.68 1.47
CA GLU A 352 0.85 10.10 0.13
C GLU A 352 -0.44 9.50 -0.47
N CYS A 353 -1.24 8.83 0.36
CA CYS A 353 -2.54 8.29 -0.02
C CYS A 353 -3.52 9.39 -0.42
N MET A 354 -3.59 10.48 0.35
CA MET A 354 -4.46 11.62 0.10
C MET A 354 -4.06 12.39 -1.17
N ASP A 355 -2.77 12.57 -1.44
CA ASP A 355 -2.30 13.12 -2.72
C ASP A 355 -2.72 12.23 -3.90
N THR A 356 -2.69 10.91 -3.71
CA THR A 356 -3.11 9.93 -4.72
C THR A 356 -4.61 9.96 -4.98
N LEU A 357 -5.41 10.03 -3.92
CA LEU A 357 -6.85 10.18 -4.00
C LEU A 357 -7.23 11.51 -4.67
N SER A 358 -6.61 12.63 -4.27
CA SER A 358 -6.87 13.96 -4.86
C SER A 358 -6.63 13.98 -6.36
N ARG A 359 -5.51 13.41 -6.82
CA ARG A 359 -5.23 13.27 -8.26
C ARG A 359 -6.25 12.39 -8.98
N PHE A 360 -6.61 11.26 -8.39
CA PHE A 360 -7.61 10.35 -8.96
C PHE A 360 -8.97 11.05 -9.14
N LEU A 361 -9.44 11.78 -8.12
CA LEU A 361 -10.69 12.53 -8.18
C LEU A 361 -10.66 13.65 -9.23
N ASN A 362 -9.53 14.37 -9.33
CA ASN A 362 -9.36 15.43 -10.32
C ASN A 362 -9.30 14.90 -11.76
N HIS A 363 -8.67 13.74 -12.00
CA HIS A 363 -8.63 13.13 -13.34
C HIS A 363 -10.01 12.62 -13.80
N ASN A 364 -10.79 12.04 -12.89
CA ASN A 364 -12.13 11.51 -13.19
C ASN A 364 -13.19 12.61 -13.40
N ALA A 365 -12.93 13.85 -12.98
CA ALA A 365 -13.81 14.97 -13.29
C ALA A 365 -13.79 15.36 -14.79
N PHE A 366 -12.78 14.93 -15.55
CA PHE A 366 -12.52 15.43 -16.91
C PHE A 366 -12.54 14.39 -18.05
N ASN A 367 -12.57 13.07 -17.82
CA ASN A 367 -12.46 12.08 -18.91
C ASN A 367 -13.31 10.79 -18.72
N ASP A 368 -14.04 10.41 -19.77
CA ASP A 368 -14.73 9.12 -19.94
C ASP A 368 -13.75 8.08 -20.58
N VAL A 369 -12.62 7.77 -19.92
CA VAL A 369 -11.60 6.84 -20.46
C VAL A 369 -11.47 5.59 -19.58
N GLU A 370 -11.39 4.43 -20.24
CA GLU A 370 -11.35 3.09 -19.65
C GLU A 370 -10.30 2.92 -18.53
N TYR A 371 -10.74 2.28 -17.43
CA TYR A 371 -9.95 1.98 -16.25
C TYR A 371 -8.87 0.93 -16.52
N THR A 372 -7.61 1.34 -16.59
CA THR A 372 -6.46 0.47 -16.31
C THR A 372 -6.17 0.46 -14.80
N GLN A 373 -5.94 -0.71 -14.19
CA GLN A 373 -5.61 -0.88 -12.75
C GLN A 373 -4.43 -0.01 -12.25
N GLN A 374 -3.65 0.59 -13.15
CA GLN A 374 -2.47 1.42 -12.85
C GLN A 374 -2.80 2.86 -12.39
N SER A 375 -4.02 3.36 -12.60
CA SER A 375 -4.42 4.73 -12.23
C SER A 375 -5.28 4.82 -10.95
N THR A 376 -5.72 3.70 -10.40
CA THR A 376 -6.56 3.67 -9.19
C THR A 376 -5.73 3.77 -7.90
N PRO A 377 -6.14 4.59 -6.92
CA PRO A 377 -5.44 4.69 -5.65
C PRO A 377 -5.46 3.35 -4.91
N ASN A 378 -4.31 2.92 -4.38
CA ASN A 378 -4.16 1.67 -3.64
C ASN A 378 -4.73 1.80 -2.21
N ILE A 379 -6.05 1.89 -2.11
CA ILE A 379 -6.80 2.03 -0.86
C ILE A 379 -7.62 0.77 -0.65
N LEU A 380 -7.21 -0.05 0.32
CA LEU A 380 -7.95 -1.27 0.65
C LEU A 380 -9.31 -0.88 1.27
N PRO A 381 -10.41 -1.52 0.84
CA PRO A 381 -11.73 -1.31 1.43
C PRO A 381 -11.77 -1.56 2.94
N LYS A 382 -12.64 -0.85 3.64
CA LYS A 382 -12.64 -0.79 5.11
C LYS A 382 -12.91 -2.15 5.76
N LEU A 383 -13.89 -2.91 5.27
CA LEU A 383 -14.36 -4.15 5.90
C LEU A 383 -13.57 -5.39 5.50
N THR A 384 -12.47 -5.24 4.75
CA THR A 384 -11.71 -6.38 4.21
C THR A 384 -11.23 -7.34 5.30
N ASN A 385 -10.71 -6.81 6.42
CA ASN A 385 -10.25 -7.64 7.54
C ASN A 385 -11.41 -8.35 8.25
N HIS A 386 -12.54 -7.67 8.44
CA HIS A 386 -13.72 -8.25 9.08
C HIS A 386 -14.32 -9.37 8.23
N VAL A 387 -14.48 -9.15 6.92
CA VAL A 387 -14.96 -10.17 5.99
C VAL A 387 -14.03 -11.37 5.96
N PHE A 388 -12.71 -11.14 6.00
CA PHE A 388 -11.74 -12.23 6.05
C PHE A 388 -11.86 -13.05 7.34
N LEU A 389 -11.89 -12.39 8.51
CA LEU A 389 -12.09 -13.05 9.81
C LEU A 389 -13.38 -13.86 9.86
N SER A 390 -14.50 -13.29 9.39
CA SER A 390 -15.79 -13.97 9.32
C SER A 390 -15.72 -15.28 8.53
N VAL A 391 -15.01 -15.28 7.38
CA VAL A 391 -14.82 -16.49 6.57
C VAL A 391 -13.92 -17.51 7.28
N LEU A 392 -12.86 -17.06 7.98
CA LEU A 392 -12.00 -17.95 8.75
C LEU A 392 -12.77 -18.63 9.88
N GLU A 393 -13.57 -17.88 10.63
CA GLU A 393 -14.44 -18.39 11.70
C GLU A 393 -15.45 -19.40 11.15
N GLU A 394 -16.14 -19.07 10.05
CA GLU A 394 -17.10 -19.94 9.38
C GLU A 394 -16.46 -21.28 8.95
N MET A 395 -15.24 -21.22 8.41
CA MET A 395 -14.50 -22.41 7.95
C MET A 395 -13.72 -23.13 9.06
N GLY A 396 -13.76 -22.64 10.31
CA GLY A 396 -13.03 -23.22 11.43
C GLY A 396 -11.50 -23.13 11.28
N ILE A 397 -11.00 -22.09 10.62
CA ILE A 397 -9.56 -21.89 10.40
C ILE A 397 -8.93 -21.17 11.59
N HIS A 398 -7.79 -21.69 12.05
CA HIS A 398 -7.03 -21.11 13.13
C HIS A 398 -6.57 -19.69 12.80
N HIS A 399 -6.88 -18.76 13.70
CA HIS A 399 -6.40 -17.39 13.62
C HIS A 399 -6.25 -16.79 15.02
N VAL A 400 -5.34 -15.82 15.14
CA VAL A 400 -5.12 -15.11 16.39
C VAL A 400 -4.68 -13.67 16.12
N LYS A 401 -5.21 -12.74 16.90
CA LYS A 401 -4.78 -11.36 16.94
C LYS A 401 -3.78 -11.14 18.05
N CYS A 402 -2.61 -10.61 17.69
CA CYS A 402 -1.54 -10.31 18.63
C CYS A 402 -1.90 -9.10 19.51
N GLU A 403 -1.25 -9.01 20.67
CA GLU A 403 -1.41 -7.84 21.56
C GLU A 403 -0.79 -6.59 20.93
N ARG A 404 0.38 -6.77 20.33
CA ARG A 404 1.15 -5.77 19.59
C ARG A 404 1.41 -6.29 18.17
N GLU A 405 2.42 -5.75 17.49
CA GLU A 405 2.84 -6.15 16.15
C GLU A 405 3.08 -7.66 16.05
N ALA A 406 2.64 -8.26 14.94
CA ALA A 406 2.60 -9.71 14.78
C ALA A 406 3.90 -10.31 14.24
N ASP A 407 4.79 -9.54 13.64
CA ASP A 407 5.93 -10.06 12.85
C ASP A 407 6.80 -11.06 13.65
N ILE A 408 7.19 -10.69 14.87
CA ILE A 408 7.96 -11.56 15.77
C ILE A 408 7.16 -12.83 16.11
N HIS A 409 5.88 -12.69 16.44
CA HIS A 409 5.02 -13.80 16.85
C HIS A 409 4.70 -14.76 15.70
N VAL A 410 4.58 -14.25 14.48
CA VAL A 410 4.47 -15.05 13.24
C VAL A 410 5.72 -15.93 13.09
N ALA A 411 6.91 -15.34 13.24
CA ALA A 411 8.16 -16.08 13.14
C ALA A 411 8.32 -17.11 14.27
N GLU A 412 8.03 -16.74 15.51
CA GLU A 412 8.06 -17.62 16.69
C GLU A 412 7.15 -18.83 16.54
N LEU A 413 5.91 -18.62 16.10
CA LEU A 413 4.93 -19.68 15.92
C LEU A 413 5.33 -20.64 14.79
N ALA A 414 5.87 -20.11 13.70
CA ALA A 414 6.35 -20.93 12.59
C ALA A 414 7.55 -21.81 12.97
N ILE A 415 8.47 -21.30 13.80
CA ILE A 415 9.59 -22.09 14.36
C ILE A 415 9.05 -23.19 15.28
N TYR A 416 8.12 -22.85 16.18
CA TYR A 416 7.53 -23.79 17.14
C TYR A 416 6.80 -24.95 16.45
N LEU A 417 6.05 -24.65 15.39
CA LEU A 417 5.33 -25.66 14.60
C LEU A 417 6.22 -26.34 13.54
N ASN A 418 7.48 -25.91 13.40
CA ASN A 418 8.39 -26.32 12.35
C ASN A 418 7.73 -26.24 10.95
N CYS A 419 7.25 -25.06 10.59
CA CYS A 419 6.59 -24.80 9.32
C CYS A 419 7.06 -23.48 8.67
N PRO A 420 6.75 -23.24 7.38
CA PRO A 420 7.08 -21.97 6.75
C PRO A 420 6.17 -20.81 7.17
N VAL A 421 6.71 -19.59 7.06
CA VAL A 421 5.97 -18.32 7.11
C VAL A 421 5.65 -17.85 5.69
N VAL A 422 4.47 -17.28 5.47
CA VAL A 422 4.12 -16.56 4.24
C VAL A 422 4.02 -15.07 4.53
N SER A 423 4.93 -14.27 3.96
CA SER A 423 4.86 -12.80 3.99
C SER A 423 5.73 -12.19 2.89
N ASN A 424 5.36 -11.00 2.43
CA ASN A 424 6.21 -10.16 1.59
C ASN A 424 7.05 -9.14 2.38
N ASP A 425 6.96 -9.13 3.72
CA ASP A 425 7.79 -8.25 4.53
C ASP A 425 9.25 -8.75 4.54
N SER A 426 10.18 -7.82 4.39
CA SER A 426 11.60 -8.14 4.32
C SER A 426 12.22 -8.43 5.69
N ASP A 427 11.56 -8.02 6.77
CA ASP A 427 11.99 -8.32 8.14
C ASP A 427 12.01 -9.83 8.43
N PHE A 428 11.10 -10.59 7.82
CA PHE A 428 11.08 -12.06 7.92
C PHE A 428 12.36 -12.73 7.42
N PHE A 429 13.15 -12.11 6.55
CA PHE A 429 14.42 -12.70 6.10
C PHE A 429 15.55 -12.57 7.13
N ILE A 430 15.40 -11.70 8.13
CA ILE A 430 16.48 -11.28 9.03
C ILE A 430 16.38 -11.90 10.42
N PHE A 431 15.17 -12.24 10.89
CA PHE A 431 14.96 -12.71 12.27
C PHE A 431 16.04 -13.67 12.79
N GLY A 432 16.53 -13.34 13.99
CA GLY A 432 17.57 -14.07 14.71
C GLY A 432 17.09 -15.45 15.12
N THR A 433 17.26 -16.40 14.22
CA THR A 433 16.82 -17.78 14.38
C THR A 433 17.86 -18.61 15.14
N PRO A 434 17.45 -19.52 16.04
CA PRO A 434 18.39 -20.47 16.64
C PRO A 434 19.11 -21.26 15.55
N LEU A 435 20.42 -21.47 15.71
CA LEU A 435 21.28 -22.19 14.74
C LEU A 435 20.73 -23.56 14.33
N ALA A 436 19.99 -24.23 15.22
CA ALA A 436 19.39 -25.54 14.99
C ALA A 436 18.00 -25.51 14.29
N SER A 437 17.41 -24.33 14.03
CA SER A 437 16.05 -24.21 13.49
C SER A 437 16.00 -24.18 11.95
N ASP A 438 15.08 -24.94 11.34
CA ASP A 438 14.79 -24.91 9.89
C ASP A 438 13.74 -23.81 9.58
N TYR A 439 14.12 -22.56 9.85
CA TYR A 439 13.25 -21.41 9.60
C TYR A 439 13.14 -21.12 8.10
N ARG A 440 11.90 -21.00 7.62
CA ARG A 440 11.54 -20.97 6.20
C ARG A 440 10.56 -19.85 5.93
N VAL A 441 10.84 -19.05 4.89
CA VAL A 441 9.99 -17.93 4.47
C VAL A 441 9.57 -18.12 3.03
N ILE A 442 8.30 -17.93 2.73
CA ILE A 442 7.72 -17.98 1.39
C ILE A 442 7.18 -16.58 1.09
N PRO A 443 7.84 -15.81 0.20
CA PRO A 443 7.23 -14.62 -0.37
C PRO A 443 5.89 -14.98 -0.99
N PHE A 444 4.85 -14.19 -0.71
CA PHE A 444 3.49 -14.46 -1.20
C PHE A 444 3.45 -14.63 -2.73
N MET A 445 4.27 -13.88 -3.46
CA MET A 445 4.38 -13.97 -4.92
C MET A 445 4.91 -15.33 -5.44
N PHE A 446 5.53 -16.14 -4.58
CA PHE A 446 6.03 -17.47 -4.91
C PHE A 446 5.14 -18.60 -4.39
N LEU A 447 4.01 -18.28 -3.77
CA LEU A 447 3.00 -19.27 -3.41
C LEU A 447 2.04 -19.44 -4.61
N GLU A 448 2.06 -20.60 -5.25
CA GLU A 448 1.15 -20.87 -6.37
C GLU A 448 -0.30 -20.95 -5.88
N GLN A 449 -1.26 -20.60 -6.75
CA GLN A 449 -2.68 -20.63 -6.41
C GLN A 449 -3.33 -22.00 -6.65
N LYS A 450 -2.69 -22.87 -7.41
CA LYS A 450 -3.25 -24.18 -7.80
C LYS A 450 -2.35 -25.32 -7.36
N SER A 451 -2.95 -26.29 -6.71
CA SER A 451 -2.27 -27.53 -6.32
C SER A 451 -1.95 -28.42 -7.53
N LYS A 452 -0.84 -29.16 -7.44
CA LYS A 452 -0.44 -30.21 -8.39
C LYS A 452 -0.55 -31.60 -7.75
N PRO A 453 -0.85 -32.66 -8.51
CA PRO A 453 -0.82 -34.02 -7.98
C PRO A 453 0.61 -34.44 -7.63
N LEU A 454 0.77 -35.18 -6.54
CA LEU A 454 2.03 -35.78 -6.14
C LEU A 454 2.27 -37.11 -6.89
N PRO A 455 3.51 -37.42 -7.30
CA PRO A 455 3.83 -38.62 -8.09
C PRO A 455 3.51 -39.94 -7.38
N SER A 456 3.67 -39.96 -6.05
CA SER A 456 3.41 -41.12 -5.20
C SER A 456 2.56 -40.72 -4.00
N ARG A 457 1.65 -41.59 -3.59
CA ARG A 457 0.78 -41.36 -2.43
C ARG A 457 1.61 -41.40 -1.14
N CYS A 458 1.42 -40.43 -0.25
CA CYS A 458 2.10 -40.41 1.04
C CYS A 458 1.37 -41.28 2.08
N SER A 459 2.06 -41.63 3.16
CA SER A 459 1.51 -42.40 4.28
C SER A 459 0.39 -41.68 5.04
N ALA A 460 0.37 -40.34 5.02
CA ALA A 460 -0.69 -39.58 5.64
C ALA A 460 -2.01 -39.75 4.85
N CYS A 461 -1.96 -39.83 3.51
CA CYS A 461 -3.12 -39.80 2.63
C CYS A 461 -3.94 -41.09 2.58
N THR A 462 -4.89 -41.25 3.49
CA THR A 462 -5.92 -42.30 3.49
C THR A 462 -7.17 -41.89 2.68
N GLY A 463 -7.76 -42.80 1.87
CA GLY A 463 -9.00 -42.57 1.10
C GLY A 463 -8.93 -42.97 -0.38
N SER A 464 -9.87 -42.53 -1.22
CA SER A 464 -9.86 -42.69 -2.70
C SER A 464 -9.42 -41.43 -3.46
N ALA A 465 -9.28 -40.28 -2.78
CA ALA A 465 -8.85 -39.02 -3.37
C ALA A 465 -7.33 -38.97 -3.64
N GLY A 466 -6.91 -38.33 -4.73
CA GLY A 466 -5.50 -38.13 -5.09
C GLY A 466 -4.71 -37.34 -4.05
N CYS A 467 -3.39 -37.52 -4.01
CA CYS A 467 -2.46 -36.79 -3.15
C CYS A 467 -2.01 -35.51 -3.89
N TYR A 468 -2.11 -34.34 -3.26
CA TYR A 468 -1.79 -33.05 -3.89
C TYR A 468 -0.81 -32.24 -3.04
N ALA A 469 0.03 -31.45 -3.71
CA ALA A 469 0.93 -30.50 -3.07
C ALA A 469 0.79 -29.12 -3.71
N LEU A 470 1.05 -28.07 -2.93
CA LEU A 470 1.07 -26.71 -3.42
C LEU A 470 2.52 -26.30 -3.73
N PRO A 471 2.88 -26.05 -5.00
CA PRO A 471 4.23 -25.64 -5.35
C PRO A 471 4.54 -24.24 -4.82
N CYS A 472 5.76 -24.04 -4.35
CA CYS A 472 6.25 -22.73 -3.97
C CYS A 472 7.78 -22.61 -4.03
N LYS A 473 8.29 -21.40 -3.79
CA LYS A 473 9.72 -21.17 -3.55
C LYS A 473 9.95 -20.69 -2.12
N VAL A 474 10.85 -21.38 -1.42
CA VAL A 474 11.17 -21.13 -0.01
C VAL A 474 12.56 -20.50 0.10
N PHE A 475 12.65 -19.43 0.88
CA PHE A 475 13.89 -18.86 1.39
C PHE A 475 14.32 -19.55 2.68
N ARG A 476 15.59 -19.94 2.75
CA ARG A 476 16.24 -20.40 3.99
C ARG A 476 17.49 -19.55 4.23
N PRO A 477 17.65 -18.91 5.40
CA PRO A 477 18.84 -18.13 5.71
C PRO A 477 20.15 -18.92 5.56
N SER A 478 20.14 -20.21 5.87
CA SER A 478 21.31 -21.11 5.76
C SER A 478 21.68 -21.47 4.32
N GLN A 479 20.75 -21.36 3.36
CA GLN A 479 20.97 -21.71 1.96
C GLN A 479 21.13 -20.49 1.06
N SER A 480 20.81 -19.29 1.55
CA SER A 480 20.88 -18.03 0.80
C SER A 480 22.22 -17.31 0.96
N VAL A 481 22.33 -16.12 0.35
CA VAL A 481 23.46 -15.21 0.54
C VAL A 481 23.70 -14.82 2.00
N LEU A 482 22.67 -14.86 2.86
CA LEU A 482 22.78 -14.55 4.30
C LEU A 482 23.53 -15.62 5.10
N ARG A 483 23.81 -16.80 4.51
CA ARG A 483 24.63 -17.85 5.14
C ARG A 483 26.07 -17.40 5.41
N ARG A 484 26.52 -16.34 4.72
CA ARG A 484 27.85 -15.74 4.90
C ARG A 484 27.96 -14.94 6.19
N ILE A 485 26.85 -14.51 6.76
CA ILE A 485 26.82 -13.74 8.01
C ILE A 485 26.53 -14.71 9.16
N CYS A 486 27.35 -14.65 10.21
CA CYS A 486 27.10 -15.38 11.44
C CYS A 486 25.71 -14.99 12.00
N PRO A 487 24.83 -15.94 12.37
CA PRO A 487 23.44 -15.63 12.75
C PRO A 487 23.26 -14.51 13.79
N PRO A 488 24.06 -14.42 14.87
CA PRO A 488 24.02 -13.30 15.82
C PRO A 488 24.21 -11.91 15.20
N LEU A 489 24.94 -11.79 14.08
CA LEU A 489 25.26 -10.51 13.44
C LEU A 489 24.19 -10.05 12.43
N ARG A 490 23.26 -10.93 12.03
CA ARG A 490 22.24 -10.60 11.01
C ARG A 490 21.37 -9.38 11.37
N PRO A 491 20.96 -9.16 12.65
CA PRO A 491 20.21 -7.97 13.04
C PRO A 491 20.95 -6.63 12.83
N LEU A 492 22.27 -6.64 12.61
CA LEU A 492 23.03 -5.43 12.25
C LEU A 492 22.85 -5.03 10.78
N LEU A 493 22.40 -5.93 9.91
CA LEU A 493 22.11 -5.61 8.50
C LEU A 493 21.02 -4.52 8.37
N PRO A 494 19.84 -4.62 9.03
CA PRO A 494 18.85 -3.54 9.09
C PRO A 494 19.39 -2.22 9.60
N VAL A 495 20.27 -2.24 10.60
CA VAL A 495 20.87 -1.04 11.20
C VAL A 495 21.68 -0.26 10.17
N LEU A 496 22.46 -0.97 9.36
CA LEU A 496 23.35 -0.38 8.35
C LEU A 496 22.61 -0.02 7.05
N VAL A 497 21.68 -0.87 6.60
CA VAL A 497 20.90 -0.64 5.38
C VAL A 497 19.81 0.41 5.59
N GLY A 498 19.24 0.45 6.79
CA GLY A 498 18.11 1.27 7.19
C GLY A 498 16.78 0.50 7.12
N ASN A 499 15.91 0.76 8.10
CA ASN A 499 14.57 0.20 8.23
C ASN A 499 13.58 1.28 8.74
N ASP A 500 12.48 0.86 9.35
CA ASP A 500 11.44 1.74 9.90
C ASP A 500 11.86 2.45 11.21
N VAL A 501 12.84 1.90 11.94
CA VAL A 501 13.37 2.46 13.20
C VAL A 501 14.57 3.38 12.92
N ILE A 502 15.50 2.93 12.08
CA ILE A 502 16.74 3.62 11.76
C ILE A 502 16.75 4.01 10.28
N SER A 503 16.78 5.31 10.01
CA SER A 503 16.75 5.82 8.64
C SER A 503 18.09 5.69 7.91
N SER A 504 19.21 5.90 8.60
CA SER A 504 20.58 5.67 8.10
C SER A 504 21.61 5.85 9.22
N VAL A 505 22.61 4.97 9.29
CA VAL A 505 23.83 5.13 10.10
C VAL A 505 25.01 5.34 9.14
N PRO A 506 25.99 6.21 9.45
CA PRO A 506 27.22 6.31 8.68
C PRO A 506 27.93 4.96 8.57
N PHE A 507 28.50 4.69 7.40
CA PHE A 507 29.21 3.45 7.16
C PHE A 507 30.67 3.52 7.65
N PRO A 508 31.19 2.44 8.27
CA PRO A 508 32.62 2.23 8.39
C PRO A 508 33.31 2.35 7.03
N SER A 509 34.52 2.92 6.99
CA SER A 509 35.29 3.15 5.76
C SER A 509 35.46 1.87 4.92
N ALA A 510 35.57 0.72 5.59
CA ALA A 510 35.66 -0.60 4.96
C ALA A 510 34.40 -1.00 4.16
N ILE A 511 33.21 -0.55 4.56
CA ILE A 511 31.96 -0.76 3.79
C ILE A 511 31.94 0.22 2.61
N THR A 512 32.25 1.49 2.84
CA THR A 512 32.29 2.53 1.80
C THR A 512 33.25 2.15 0.67
N TRP A 513 34.44 1.63 1.00
CA TRP A 513 35.39 1.13 0.01
C TRP A 513 34.82 -0.05 -0.81
N ARG A 514 34.15 -1.01 -0.16
CA ARG A 514 33.51 -2.16 -0.84
C ARG A 514 32.40 -1.72 -1.79
N ILE A 515 31.59 -0.72 -1.41
CA ILE A 515 30.55 -0.13 -2.27
C ILE A 515 31.17 0.46 -3.55
N ASN A 516 32.33 1.11 -3.41
CA ASN A 516 33.05 1.79 -4.50
C ASN A 516 33.96 0.86 -5.33
N SER A 517 34.23 -0.36 -4.87
CA SER A 517 35.07 -1.34 -5.58
C SER A 517 34.35 -1.94 -6.80
N SER A 518 35.05 -2.00 -7.95
CA SER A 518 34.50 -2.17 -9.31
C SER A 518 34.01 -3.58 -9.70
N GLN A 519 33.95 -4.55 -8.79
CA GLN A 519 33.71 -5.95 -9.16
C GLN A 519 32.24 -6.30 -9.51
N ARG A 520 31.26 -5.38 -9.41
CA ARG A 520 29.83 -5.69 -9.63
C ARG A 520 29.01 -4.56 -10.28
N ASN A 521 29.50 -4.03 -11.41
CA ASN A 521 28.88 -2.91 -12.16
C ASN A 521 27.45 -3.14 -12.69
N GLY A 522 26.88 -4.35 -12.57
CA GLY A 522 25.50 -4.67 -12.99
C GLY A 522 24.42 -4.57 -11.91
N MET A 523 24.76 -4.23 -10.67
CA MET A 523 23.82 -4.16 -9.53
C MET A 523 23.46 -2.72 -9.18
N SER A 524 22.21 -2.46 -8.76
CA SER A 524 21.75 -1.13 -8.31
C SER A 524 22.46 -0.68 -7.02
N TYR A 525 22.50 0.63 -6.72
CA TYR A 525 23.17 1.18 -5.52
C TYR A 525 22.75 0.49 -4.24
N ASN A 526 21.44 0.36 -4.03
CA ASN A 526 20.91 -0.33 -2.87
C ASN A 526 21.34 -1.79 -2.85
N GLY A 527 21.38 -2.45 -4.02
CA GLY A 527 21.93 -3.80 -4.14
C GLY A 527 23.42 -3.87 -3.80
N ARG A 528 24.24 -2.91 -4.28
CA ARG A 528 25.68 -2.81 -3.97
C ARG A 528 25.90 -2.53 -2.49
N ARG A 529 25.10 -1.65 -1.89
CA ARG A 529 25.09 -1.35 -0.45
C ARG A 529 24.78 -2.58 0.38
N ILE A 530 23.65 -3.24 0.10
CA ILE A 530 23.25 -4.47 0.82
C ILE A 530 24.35 -5.53 0.67
N HIS A 531 24.88 -5.71 -0.54
CA HIS A 531 25.95 -6.65 -0.80
C HIS A 531 27.23 -6.33 -0.03
N ALA A 532 27.68 -5.07 -0.03
CA ALA A 532 28.88 -4.62 0.67
C ALA A 532 28.74 -4.77 2.19
N VAL A 533 27.55 -4.52 2.74
CA VAL A 533 27.27 -4.77 4.15
C VAL A 533 27.31 -6.27 4.47
N ILE A 534 26.71 -7.11 3.63
CA ILE A 534 26.76 -8.57 3.81
C ILE A 534 28.21 -9.08 3.75
N ASP A 535 28.99 -8.60 2.79
CA ASP A 535 30.39 -8.97 2.62
C ASP A 535 31.26 -8.52 3.79
N TRP A 536 31.08 -7.27 4.26
CA TRP A 536 31.78 -6.77 5.44
C TRP A 536 31.42 -7.55 6.69
N LEU A 537 30.13 -7.79 6.96
CA LEU A 537 29.68 -8.60 8.11
C LEU A 537 30.19 -10.04 8.05
N SER A 538 30.40 -10.60 6.86
CA SER A 538 30.94 -11.95 6.71
C SER A 538 32.40 -12.10 7.17
N GLY A 539 33.13 -10.99 7.28
CA GLY A 539 34.54 -10.97 7.71
C GLY A 539 34.75 -11.17 9.22
N PHE A 540 33.71 -11.05 10.05
CA PHE A 540 33.85 -11.05 11.52
C PHE A 540 33.60 -12.39 12.19
N SER A 541 33.11 -13.41 11.47
CA SER A 541 32.84 -14.75 12.03
C SER A 541 32.07 -14.70 13.37
N ASP A 542 32.65 -15.17 14.48
CA ASP A 542 32.05 -15.16 15.82
C ASP A 542 32.36 -13.89 16.65
N ASP A 543 33.12 -12.94 16.11
CA ASP A 543 33.42 -11.67 16.80
C ASP A 543 32.25 -10.68 16.70
N LEU A 544 31.53 -10.54 17.81
CA LEU A 544 30.39 -9.62 17.92
C LEU A 544 30.81 -8.17 18.23
N SER A 545 31.98 -7.99 18.82
CA SER A 545 32.38 -6.73 19.45
C SER A 545 33.01 -5.74 18.49
N THR A 546 33.87 -6.22 17.59
CA THR A 546 34.55 -5.39 16.59
C THR A 546 33.60 -4.73 15.60
N PRO A 547 32.62 -5.41 14.97
CA PRO A 547 31.72 -4.75 14.02
C PRO A 547 30.85 -3.68 14.72
N VAL A 548 30.39 -3.94 15.94
CA VAL A 548 29.63 -2.97 16.74
C VAL A 548 30.50 -1.76 17.10
N ARG A 549 31.76 -1.99 17.49
CA ARG A 549 32.72 -0.93 17.80
C ARG A 549 33.02 -0.06 16.59
N GLU A 550 33.26 -0.65 15.42
CA GLU A 550 33.47 0.10 14.17
C GLU A 550 32.29 1.03 13.87
N ILE A 551 31.05 0.56 14.06
CA ILE A 551 29.84 1.39 13.85
C ILE A 551 29.76 2.52 14.87
N LEU A 552 29.89 2.21 16.17
CA LEU A 552 29.68 3.19 17.24
C LEU A 552 30.81 4.22 17.35
N SER A 553 32.04 3.86 16.95
CA SER A 553 33.20 4.77 16.96
C SER A 553 33.05 6.00 16.05
N LEU A 554 32.09 5.98 15.12
CA LEU A 554 31.75 7.09 14.24
C LEU A 554 30.92 8.18 14.96
N HIS A 555 30.59 7.98 16.24
CA HIS A 555 29.72 8.85 17.02
C HIS A 555 30.32 9.22 18.38
N HIS A 556 30.03 10.44 18.85
CA HIS A 556 30.57 10.97 20.10
C HIS A 556 29.51 11.68 20.94
N GLY A 557 29.73 11.74 22.26
CA GLY A 557 28.87 12.46 23.21
C GLY A 557 27.40 12.02 23.16
N LYS A 558 26.47 12.98 23.16
CA LYS A 558 25.01 12.71 23.14
C LYS A 558 24.54 11.94 21.89
N GLN A 559 25.27 12.06 20.78
CA GLN A 559 24.94 11.33 19.55
C GLN A 559 25.20 9.82 19.71
N LEU A 560 26.27 9.45 20.44
CA LEU A 560 26.59 8.06 20.75
C LEU A 560 25.47 7.42 21.58
N GLU A 561 25.00 8.10 22.64
CA GLU A 561 23.89 7.61 23.47
C GLU A 561 22.61 7.41 22.66
N TYR A 562 22.24 8.40 21.84
CA TYR A 562 21.05 8.32 20.98
C TYR A 562 21.13 7.16 19.98
N ILE A 563 22.24 7.04 19.25
CA ILE A 563 22.41 5.99 18.24
C ILE A 563 22.52 4.61 18.89
N THR A 564 23.18 4.49 20.05
CA THR A 564 23.20 3.24 20.81
C THR A 564 21.79 2.79 21.17
N ALA A 565 20.94 3.70 21.65
CA ALA A 565 19.55 3.39 21.98
C ALA A 565 18.74 2.96 20.74
N GLN A 566 18.95 3.62 19.59
CA GLN A 566 18.32 3.26 18.32
C GLN A 566 18.77 1.88 17.83
N ILE A 567 20.07 1.59 17.86
CA ILE A 567 20.65 0.29 17.45
C ILE A 567 20.13 -0.82 18.35
N VAL A 568 20.15 -0.63 19.67
CA VAL A 568 19.61 -1.61 20.63
C VAL A 568 18.13 -1.88 20.33
N THR A 569 17.32 -0.84 20.13
CA THR A 569 15.89 -0.98 19.80
C THR A 569 15.69 -1.73 18.49
N CYS A 570 16.46 -1.39 17.45
CA CYS A 570 16.41 -2.05 16.15
C CYS A 570 16.79 -3.52 16.24
N VAL A 571 17.91 -3.85 16.90
CA VAL A 571 18.38 -5.24 17.07
C VAL A 571 17.33 -6.07 17.82
N LEU A 572 16.78 -5.56 18.92
CA LEU A 572 15.76 -6.24 19.71
C LEU A 572 14.50 -6.55 18.90
N GLY A 573 14.16 -5.73 17.90
CA GLY A 573 13.04 -5.98 16.98
C GLY A 573 13.22 -7.24 16.12
N TYR A 574 14.44 -7.79 16.02
CA TYR A 574 14.72 -9.02 15.27
C TYR A 574 15.08 -10.22 16.16
N VAL A 575 14.98 -10.08 17.49
CA VAL A 575 15.27 -11.16 18.45
C VAL A 575 13.97 -11.87 18.86
N LEU A 576 13.97 -13.21 18.81
CA LEU A 576 12.78 -14.02 19.08
C LEU A 576 12.77 -14.58 20.53
N ASP A 577 11.60 -14.60 21.20
CA ASP A 577 11.34 -15.28 22.48
C ASP A 577 10.43 -16.51 22.29
N LEU A 578 11.05 -17.66 22.06
CA LEU A 578 10.35 -18.92 21.80
C LEU A 578 9.71 -19.55 23.05
N HIS A 579 9.97 -19.05 24.26
CA HIS A 579 9.54 -19.74 25.49
C HIS A 579 8.19 -19.22 26.00
N THR A 580 8.03 -17.90 26.09
CA THR A 580 6.95 -17.32 26.90
C THR A 580 5.71 -16.99 26.06
N VAL A 581 5.88 -16.26 24.97
CA VAL A 581 4.74 -15.74 24.19
C VAL A 581 4.24 -16.77 23.19
N CYS A 582 5.14 -17.51 22.55
CA CYS A 582 4.79 -18.56 21.60
C CYS A 582 3.87 -19.64 22.21
N ARG A 583 4.18 -20.14 23.42
CA ARG A 583 3.30 -21.12 24.10
C ARG A 583 1.91 -20.54 24.40
N GLN A 584 1.83 -19.28 24.82
CA GLN A 584 0.54 -18.63 25.08
C GLN A 584 -0.34 -18.51 23.82
N LEU A 585 0.28 -18.38 22.64
CA LEU A 585 -0.45 -18.36 21.38
C LEU A 585 -0.82 -19.78 20.92
N ALA A 586 0.12 -20.73 21.02
CA ALA A 586 -0.12 -22.14 20.68
C ALA A 586 -1.22 -22.76 21.55
N ASP A 587 -1.20 -22.51 22.87
CA ASP A 587 -2.22 -22.97 23.83
C ASP A 587 -3.60 -22.38 23.48
N PHE A 588 -3.65 -21.09 23.16
CA PHE A 588 -4.88 -20.42 22.74
C PHE A 588 -5.46 -21.05 21.46
N LEU A 589 -4.60 -21.38 20.50
CA LEU A 589 -4.99 -22.05 19.25
C LEU A 589 -5.18 -23.56 19.39
N SER A 590 -4.94 -24.14 20.58
CA SER A 590 -4.94 -25.57 20.84
C SER A 590 -4.02 -26.38 19.91
N LEU A 591 -2.85 -25.82 19.58
CA LEU A 591 -1.85 -26.43 18.69
C LEU A 591 -0.85 -27.27 19.49
N LYS A 592 -0.39 -28.37 18.91
CA LYS A 592 0.64 -29.24 19.50
C LYS A 592 2.00 -28.97 18.85
N GLU A 593 3.07 -29.14 19.62
CA GLU A 593 4.44 -29.02 19.13
C GLU A 593 4.71 -30.02 18.00
N GLY A 594 5.43 -29.57 16.96
CA GLY A 594 5.77 -30.42 15.82
C GLY A 594 6.68 -31.59 16.24
N SER A 595 6.42 -32.79 15.72
CA SER A 595 7.10 -34.05 16.09
C SER A 595 8.61 -34.12 15.75
N LYS A 596 9.23 -33.00 15.34
CA LYS A 596 10.63 -32.84 14.94
C LYS A 596 11.18 -31.45 15.31
N SER A 597 10.78 -30.84 16.44
CA SER A 597 11.44 -29.61 16.90
C SER A 597 12.78 -29.95 17.57
N PRO A 598 13.94 -29.58 17.01
CA PRO A 598 15.25 -29.93 17.57
C PRO A 598 15.68 -28.99 18.72
N VAL A 599 14.85 -28.02 19.10
CA VAL A 599 15.23 -26.97 20.05
C VAL A 599 14.88 -27.42 21.47
N CYS A 600 15.87 -27.89 22.23
CA CYS A 600 15.77 -27.98 23.68
C CYS A 600 15.54 -26.57 24.25
N ILE A 601 14.31 -26.26 24.65
CA ILE A 601 13.94 -24.98 25.21
C ILE A 601 14.49 -24.90 26.65
N ALA A 602 15.74 -24.45 26.81
CA ALA A 602 16.34 -24.21 28.12
C ALA A 602 15.72 -23.00 28.85
N SER A 603 15.85 -22.96 30.18
CA SER A 603 15.27 -21.95 31.08
C SER A 603 15.78 -20.52 30.84
N SER A 604 14.91 -19.55 31.12
CA SER A 604 15.11 -18.10 30.91
C SER A 604 16.37 -17.55 31.62
N PRO A 605 17.24 -16.77 30.95
CA PRO A 605 18.36 -16.07 31.58
C PRO A 605 17.94 -14.69 32.16
N PRO A 606 18.87 -13.97 32.84
CA PRO A 606 18.56 -12.75 33.59
C PRO A 606 18.12 -11.57 32.71
N LYS A 607 17.27 -10.73 33.28
CA LYS A 607 16.73 -9.51 32.66
C LYS A 607 17.81 -8.41 32.57
N PRO A 608 17.87 -7.63 31.49
CA PRO A 608 18.77 -6.48 31.38
C PRO A 608 18.27 -5.33 32.26
N ASN A 609 19.21 -4.65 32.91
CA ASN A 609 18.91 -3.54 33.83
C ASN A 609 18.60 -2.24 33.06
N LYS A 610 17.76 -1.36 33.62
CA LYS A 610 17.32 -0.09 32.97
C LYS A 610 18.47 0.89 32.69
N ASP A 611 19.65 0.65 33.25
CA ASP A 611 20.80 1.56 33.19
C ASP A 611 21.61 1.46 31.88
N ILE A 612 21.30 0.52 30.98
CA ILE A 612 22.03 0.26 29.73
C ILE A 612 21.97 1.44 28.73
N ILE A 613 20.99 2.34 28.86
CA ILE A 613 20.73 3.41 27.87
C ILE A 613 21.51 4.70 28.18
N LYS A 614 22.24 4.78 29.31
CA LYS A 614 23.15 5.89 29.62
C LYS A 614 24.61 5.54 29.32
N ALA A 615 24.86 4.99 28.14
CA ALA A 615 26.20 4.63 27.69
C ALA A 615 26.97 5.87 27.20
N SER A 616 27.55 6.62 28.14
CA SER A 616 28.34 7.82 27.84
C SER A 616 29.75 7.53 27.30
N THR A 617 30.19 6.27 27.33
CA THR A 617 31.49 5.81 26.80
C THR A 617 31.32 4.78 25.68
N LEU A 618 32.29 4.72 24.77
CA LEU A 618 32.28 3.77 23.64
C LEU A 618 32.22 2.31 24.12
N GLU A 619 32.98 1.95 25.16
CA GLU A 619 32.97 0.58 25.71
C GLU A 619 31.60 0.20 26.29
N ALA A 620 30.96 1.12 27.02
CA ALA A 620 29.62 0.89 27.55
C ALA A 620 28.60 0.72 26.41
N ALA A 621 28.73 1.48 25.33
CA ALA A 621 27.85 1.41 24.17
C ALA A 621 28.05 0.10 23.38
N VAL A 622 29.30 -0.32 23.18
CA VAL A 622 29.63 -1.62 22.56
C VAL A 622 29.10 -2.77 23.40
N SER A 623 29.28 -2.74 24.72
CA SER A 623 28.72 -3.73 25.65
C SER A 623 27.19 -3.75 25.56
N ALA A 624 26.53 -2.58 25.56
CA ALA A 624 25.08 -2.48 25.46
C ALA A 624 24.51 -3.17 24.22
N VAL A 625 25.10 -2.95 23.04
CA VAL A 625 24.65 -3.54 21.78
C VAL A 625 25.02 -5.03 21.71
N THR A 626 26.24 -5.42 22.09
CA THR A 626 26.67 -6.83 22.05
C THR A 626 25.86 -7.73 22.98
N ASN A 627 25.45 -7.22 24.15
CA ASN A 627 24.62 -7.96 25.11
C ASN A 627 23.19 -8.24 24.61
N VAL A 628 22.71 -7.50 23.60
CA VAL A 628 21.37 -7.73 23.01
C VAL A 628 21.41 -8.50 21.69
N LEU A 629 22.59 -8.76 21.13
CA LEU A 629 22.73 -9.65 19.97
C LEU A 629 22.36 -11.08 20.38
N PRO A 630 21.71 -11.87 19.51
CA PRO A 630 21.38 -13.26 19.80
C PRO A 630 22.63 -14.08 20.16
N SER A 631 22.69 -14.70 21.34
CA SER A 631 23.81 -15.58 21.72
C SER A 631 23.63 -17.01 21.18
N GLN A 632 24.73 -17.77 21.05
CA GLN A 632 24.70 -19.18 20.59
C GLN A 632 23.99 -20.13 21.58
N GLN A 633 23.78 -19.71 22.84
CA GLN A 633 23.04 -20.46 23.87
C GLN A 633 21.71 -19.75 24.12
N CYS A 634 20.59 -20.41 23.78
CA CYS A 634 19.24 -19.90 23.95
C CYS A 634 19.04 -19.18 25.29
N GLY A 635 19.05 -17.86 25.22
CA GLY A 635 18.86 -17.01 26.36
C GLY A 635 18.88 -15.54 25.98
N VAL A 636 17.70 -14.98 25.80
CA VAL A 636 17.51 -13.55 25.52
C VAL A 636 17.26 -12.80 26.83
N PRO A 637 17.90 -11.64 27.07
CA PRO A 637 17.52 -10.76 28.17
C PRO A 637 16.10 -10.23 27.96
N SER A 638 15.14 -10.55 28.84
CA SER A 638 13.78 -10.00 28.72
C SER A 638 13.80 -8.48 28.95
N VAL A 639 13.77 -7.69 27.89
CA VAL A 639 13.57 -6.24 27.98
C VAL A 639 12.27 -6.01 28.74
N LYS A 640 12.23 -5.01 29.63
CA LYS A 640 10.99 -4.62 30.31
C LYS A 640 9.91 -4.43 29.26
N THR A 641 9.03 -5.41 29.14
CA THR A 641 7.74 -5.25 28.50
C THR A 641 7.10 -4.08 29.21
N ASP A 642 6.80 -3.01 28.47
CA ASP A 642 5.74 -2.10 28.87
C ASP A 642 4.57 -2.96 29.38
N ALA A 643 3.90 -2.53 30.46
CA ALA A 643 2.82 -3.30 31.08
C ALA A 643 1.94 -3.91 29.98
N LYS A 644 1.87 -5.26 29.92
CA LYS A 644 1.11 -5.97 28.89
C LYS A 644 -0.27 -5.33 28.82
N LEU A 645 -0.68 -4.90 27.63
CA LEU A 645 -1.96 -4.24 27.36
C LEU A 645 -3.11 -5.04 27.98
N MET A 646 -3.08 -6.36 27.77
CA MET A 646 -4.10 -7.29 28.24
C MET A 646 -3.98 -7.65 29.73
N CYS A 647 -2.97 -7.13 30.44
CA CYS A 647 -2.80 -7.41 31.87
C CYS A 647 -3.99 -6.87 32.65
N GLY A 648 -4.59 -7.73 33.47
CA GLY A 648 -5.77 -7.41 34.28
C GLY A 648 -7.10 -7.45 33.53
N TRP A 649 -7.10 -7.62 32.19
CA TRP A 649 -8.35 -7.75 31.44
C TRP A 649 -9.06 -9.09 31.72
N PRO A 650 -10.40 -9.11 31.73
CA PRO A 650 -11.18 -10.33 31.88
C PRO A 650 -10.85 -11.40 30.81
N PRO A 651 -10.81 -12.71 31.14
CA PRO A 651 -10.46 -13.76 30.18
C PRO A 651 -11.34 -13.81 28.93
N ASN A 652 -12.65 -13.53 29.08
CA ASN A 652 -13.59 -13.42 27.96
C ASN A 652 -13.24 -12.25 27.03
N PHE A 653 -12.84 -11.10 27.58
CA PHE A 653 -12.38 -9.94 26.81
C PHE A 653 -11.09 -10.28 26.05
N VAL A 654 -10.13 -10.92 26.72
CA VAL A 654 -8.87 -11.35 26.10
C VAL A 654 -9.12 -12.31 24.94
N SER A 655 -10.01 -13.28 25.14
CA SER A 655 -10.40 -14.24 24.10
C SER A 655 -11.02 -13.54 22.89
N LYS A 656 -12.00 -12.65 23.12
CA LYS A 656 -12.66 -11.88 22.06
C LYS A 656 -11.74 -10.93 21.31
N PHE A 657 -10.79 -10.30 22.02
CA PHE A 657 -9.74 -9.51 21.37
C PHE A 657 -8.87 -10.40 20.47
N ARG A 658 -8.43 -11.57 20.97
CA ARG A 658 -7.60 -12.51 20.20
C ARG A 658 -8.32 -13.13 19.00
N GLN A 659 -9.65 -13.21 19.04
CA GLN A 659 -10.50 -13.59 17.89
C GLN A 659 -10.67 -12.44 16.88
N GLY A 660 -10.21 -11.22 17.20
CA GLY A 660 -10.32 -10.07 16.32
C GLY A 660 -11.67 -9.34 16.36
N CYS A 661 -12.54 -9.64 17.32
CA CYS A 661 -13.84 -8.96 17.48
C CYS A 661 -13.71 -7.49 17.92
N ILE A 662 -12.52 -7.08 18.40
CA ILE A 662 -12.25 -5.71 18.88
C ILE A 662 -11.24 -5.03 17.96
N SER A 663 -11.58 -3.82 17.50
CA SER A 663 -10.70 -3.01 16.66
C SER A 663 -9.50 -2.50 17.45
N THR A 664 -8.32 -2.68 16.89
CA THR A 664 -7.07 -2.14 17.44
C THR A 664 -6.97 -0.64 17.24
N THR A 665 -7.60 -0.09 16.20
CA THR A 665 -7.60 1.36 15.94
C THR A 665 -8.21 2.15 17.09
N THR A 666 -9.30 1.66 17.70
CA THR A 666 -9.91 2.26 18.89
C THR A 666 -8.98 2.13 20.10
N LEU A 667 -8.34 0.98 20.29
CA LEU A 667 -7.45 0.81 21.43
C LEU A 667 -6.20 1.71 21.32
N ASP A 668 -5.66 1.89 20.12
CA ASP A 668 -4.51 2.78 19.89
C ASP A 668 -4.79 4.22 20.34
N GLY A 669 -6.03 4.70 20.19
CA GLY A 669 -6.44 6.03 20.65
C GLY A 669 -6.28 6.25 22.17
N LEU A 670 -6.22 5.16 22.94
CA LEU A 670 -6.09 5.17 24.41
C LEU A 670 -4.72 4.69 24.91
N TYR A 671 -4.12 3.69 24.26
CA TYR A 671 -2.94 2.96 24.76
C TYR A 671 -1.64 3.30 24.04
N VAL A 672 -1.67 4.19 23.04
CA VAL A 672 -0.48 4.64 22.29
C VAL A 672 -0.23 6.12 22.56
N GLN A 673 1.03 6.45 22.89
CA GLN A 673 1.44 7.82 23.14
C GLN A 673 1.24 8.66 21.88
N GLY A 674 0.43 9.71 22.03
CA GLY A 674 0.11 10.59 20.92
C GLY A 674 -0.90 9.99 19.94
N GLY A 675 -1.73 9.02 20.36
CA GLY A 675 -2.99 8.67 19.72
C GLY A 675 -2.88 7.76 18.49
N THR A 676 -4.04 7.61 17.83
CA THR A 676 -4.22 6.75 16.65
C THR A 676 -4.26 7.57 15.35
N VAL A 677 -3.80 7.00 14.24
CA VAL A 677 -3.87 7.63 12.92
C VAL A 677 -4.93 6.93 12.08
N MET A 678 -6.03 7.63 11.80
CA MET A 678 -7.15 7.10 11.02
C MET A 678 -6.77 6.98 9.55
N ARG A 679 -6.85 5.76 9.01
CA ARG A 679 -6.50 5.47 7.61
C ARG A 679 -7.40 6.23 6.63
N ILE A 680 -6.82 6.86 5.60
CA ILE A 680 -7.59 7.46 4.49
C ILE A 680 -8.35 6.37 3.72
N LEU A 681 -9.65 6.60 3.52
CA LEU A 681 -10.52 5.75 2.70
C LEU A 681 -10.85 6.47 1.37
N MET A 682 -11.58 5.79 0.48
CA MET A 682 -12.17 6.45 -0.69
C MET A 682 -13.26 7.44 -0.21
N GLU A 683 -12.88 8.70 -0.02
CA GLU A 683 -13.75 9.76 0.49
C GLU A 683 -13.72 11.01 -0.41
N ASP A 684 -14.84 11.72 -0.48
CA ASP A 684 -14.91 13.05 -1.11
C ASP A 684 -14.06 14.10 -0.36
N LEU A 685 -12.94 14.49 -0.97
CA LEU A 685 -12.00 15.48 -0.44
C LEU A 685 -12.51 16.93 -0.50
N ARG A 686 -13.66 17.19 -1.16
CA ARG A 686 -14.30 18.52 -1.20
C ARG A 686 -14.95 18.87 0.14
N LEU A 687 -15.28 17.87 0.96
CA LEU A 687 -15.80 18.08 2.31
C LEU A 687 -14.67 18.45 3.27
N SER A 688 -14.93 19.40 4.16
CA SER A 688 -13.96 19.86 5.17
C SER A 688 -13.62 18.75 6.17
N ASN A 689 -14.61 17.97 6.60
CA ASN A 689 -14.44 16.92 7.59
C ASN A 689 -14.15 15.57 6.94
N SER A 690 -13.33 14.76 7.61
CA SER A 690 -13.12 13.37 7.24
C SER A 690 -14.38 12.53 7.41
N ILE A 691 -14.49 11.47 6.61
CA ILE A 691 -15.52 10.44 6.71
C ILE A 691 -15.70 9.86 8.13
N TYR A 692 -14.64 9.83 8.95
CA TYR A 692 -14.70 9.35 10.34
C TYR A 692 -15.50 10.25 11.29
N HIS A 693 -15.91 11.45 10.85
CA HIS A 693 -16.78 12.32 11.63
C HIS A 693 -18.16 11.67 11.88
N VAL A 694 -18.66 10.88 10.93
CA VAL A 694 -19.99 10.22 11.03
C VAL A 694 -20.07 9.24 12.21
N THR A 695 -18.95 8.65 12.63
CA THR A 695 -18.87 7.66 13.71
C THR A 695 -18.24 8.20 15.00
N GLU A 696 -18.01 9.52 15.09
CA GLU A 696 -17.34 10.15 16.25
C GLU A 696 -18.05 9.83 17.57
N GLN A 697 -19.38 9.94 17.60
CA GLN A 697 -20.20 9.66 18.79
C GLN A 697 -20.12 8.19 19.23
N ILE A 698 -20.10 7.24 18.28
CA ILE A 698 -19.94 5.81 18.60
C ILE A 698 -18.57 5.56 19.22
N ARG A 699 -17.50 6.11 18.62
CA ARG A 699 -16.14 5.95 19.14
C ARG A 699 -15.96 6.59 20.52
N GLN A 700 -16.55 7.76 20.77
CA GLN A 700 -16.59 8.37 22.11
C GLN A 700 -17.17 7.41 23.16
N LEU A 701 -18.27 6.72 22.84
CA LEU A 701 -18.84 5.72 23.74
C LEU A 701 -17.92 4.51 23.92
N GLN A 702 -17.32 4.00 22.84
CA GLN A 702 -16.35 2.90 22.93
C GLN A 702 -15.17 3.27 23.85
N TYR A 703 -14.59 4.47 23.68
CA TYR A 703 -13.54 4.98 24.55
C TYR A 703 -14.00 5.05 26.01
N GLY A 704 -15.21 5.58 26.25
CA GLY A 704 -15.77 5.70 27.60
C GLY A 704 -15.95 4.34 28.28
N LEU A 705 -16.40 3.32 27.54
CA LEU A 705 -16.55 1.94 28.05
C LEU A 705 -15.19 1.32 28.42
N VAL A 706 -14.17 1.50 27.58
CA VAL A 706 -12.82 0.96 27.85
C VAL A 706 -12.16 1.69 29.02
N ILE A 707 -12.27 3.01 29.11
CA ILE A 707 -11.77 3.79 30.25
C ILE A 707 -12.46 3.35 31.54
N HIS A 708 -13.78 3.20 31.53
CA HIS A 708 -14.55 2.71 32.67
C HIS A 708 -14.07 1.34 33.15
N LEU A 709 -13.83 0.40 32.21
CA LEU A 709 -13.29 -0.92 32.52
C LEU A 709 -11.91 -0.81 33.18
N GLU A 710 -11.00 -0.01 32.65
CA GLU A 710 -9.66 0.19 33.23
C GLU A 710 -9.70 0.80 34.63
N GLU A 711 -10.59 1.77 34.87
CA GLU A 711 -10.82 2.35 36.19
C GLU A 711 -11.33 1.30 37.20
N LYS A 712 -12.29 0.47 36.80
CA LYS A 712 -12.83 -0.62 37.62
C LYS A 712 -11.78 -1.68 37.97
N LEU A 713 -10.87 -1.96 37.04
CA LEU A 713 -9.78 -2.93 37.23
C LEU A 713 -8.56 -2.34 37.96
N GLY A 714 -8.58 -1.03 38.29
CA GLY A 714 -7.42 -0.35 38.88
C GLY A 714 -6.21 -0.30 37.93
N CYS A 715 -6.44 -0.41 36.62
CA CYS A 715 -5.42 -0.56 35.60
C CYS A 715 -5.26 0.67 34.69
N SER A 716 -5.83 1.82 35.08
CA SER A 716 -5.77 3.10 34.35
C SER A 716 -4.34 3.60 34.07
N TYR A 717 -3.33 3.12 34.80
CA TYR A 717 -1.90 3.42 34.54
C TYR A 717 -1.40 2.92 33.17
N LYS A 718 -2.15 2.02 32.51
CA LYS A 718 -1.87 1.55 31.15
C LYS A 718 -2.23 2.59 30.09
N LEU A 719 -3.20 3.45 30.36
CA LEU A 719 -3.66 4.48 29.44
C LEU A 719 -2.54 5.50 29.19
N CYS A 720 -2.40 5.91 27.94
CA CYS A 720 -1.42 6.91 27.46
C CYS A 720 -2.05 8.25 27.12
N ALA A 721 -3.38 8.35 27.20
CA ALA A 721 -4.18 9.54 26.95
C ALA A 721 -3.62 10.78 27.66
N SER A 722 -3.79 11.95 27.04
CA SER A 722 -3.26 13.24 27.51
C SER A 722 -3.66 13.49 28.98
N ASN A 723 -2.95 14.38 29.69
CA ASN A 723 -3.10 14.70 31.12
C ASN A 723 -4.54 15.02 31.62
N ARG A 724 -5.59 14.88 30.79
CA ARG A 724 -7.01 15.16 31.04
C ARG A 724 -7.98 13.99 30.77
N GLY A 725 -7.53 12.84 30.25
CA GLY A 725 -8.40 11.67 30.03
C GLY A 725 -9.14 11.61 28.68
N ASP A 726 -8.64 12.32 27.66
CA ASP A 726 -9.23 12.38 26.32
C ASP A 726 -8.50 11.45 25.32
N ALA A 727 -9.27 10.84 24.40
CA ALA A 727 -8.71 10.02 23.32
C ALA A 727 -8.15 10.91 22.19
N VAL A 728 -7.04 10.50 21.57
CA VAL A 728 -6.37 11.29 20.53
C VAL A 728 -6.45 10.59 19.18
N GLU A 729 -6.99 11.28 18.17
CA GLU A 729 -7.11 10.79 16.80
C GLU A 729 -6.50 11.76 15.78
N TYR A 730 -5.75 11.24 14.82
CA TYR A 730 -5.32 11.99 13.64
C TYR A 730 -6.21 11.63 12.48
N ARG A 731 -6.93 12.60 11.94
CA ARG A 731 -7.84 12.44 10.81
C ARG A 731 -7.73 13.62 9.85
N ARG A 732 -8.29 13.45 8.65
CA ARG A 732 -8.27 14.50 7.63
C ARG A 732 -9.14 15.70 8.05
N GLN A 733 -8.62 16.90 7.82
CA GLN A 733 -9.38 18.14 7.80
C GLN A 733 -8.94 18.96 6.58
N GLY A 734 -9.84 19.15 5.62
CA GLY A 734 -9.50 19.64 4.28
C GLY A 734 -8.52 18.70 3.59
N LEU A 735 -7.35 19.21 3.20
CA LEU A 735 -6.26 18.46 2.56
C LEU A 735 -5.08 18.19 3.50
N ASN A 736 -5.28 18.31 4.81
CA ASN A 736 -4.25 18.10 5.83
C ASN A 736 -4.67 17.00 6.82
N MET A 737 -3.69 16.33 7.43
CA MET A 737 -3.91 15.47 8.59
C MET A 737 -3.81 16.34 9.86
N CYS A 738 -4.89 16.39 10.64
CA CYS A 738 -4.98 17.17 11.88
C CYS A 738 -5.17 16.24 13.08
N CYS A 739 -4.65 16.66 14.24
CA CYS A 739 -4.86 16.00 15.52
C CYS A 739 -6.17 16.48 16.15
N PHE A 740 -6.96 15.55 16.68
CA PHE A 740 -8.22 15.81 17.39
C PHE A 740 -8.17 15.14 18.75
N GLU A 741 -8.43 15.92 19.79
CA GLU A 741 -8.68 15.41 21.14
C GLU A 741 -10.19 15.23 21.29
N LEU A 742 -10.63 13.97 21.38
CA LEU A 742 -12.04 13.64 21.55
C LEU A 742 -12.40 13.67 23.02
N GLN A 743 -13.41 14.47 23.35
CA GLN A 743 -14.01 14.48 24.68
C GLN A 743 -14.71 13.14 24.92
N VAL A 744 -14.19 12.36 25.87
CA VAL A 744 -14.73 11.03 26.18
C VAL A 744 -15.79 11.15 27.27
N PRO A 745 -17.04 10.71 27.05
CA PRO A 745 -18.06 10.72 28.08
C PRO A 745 -17.66 9.77 29.22
N ARG A 746 -17.83 10.22 30.46
CA ARG A 746 -17.73 9.34 31.63
C ARG A 746 -18.97 8.45 31.70
N LEU A 747 -18.86 7.27 31.10
CA LEU A 747 -19.91 6.26 31.17
C LEU A 747 -19.79 5.52 32.50
N VAL A 748 -20.93 5.37 33.19
CA VAL A 748 -21.05 4.47 34.34
C VAL A 748 -21.90 3.30 33.86
N PHE A 749 -21.26 2.18 33.54
CA PHE A 749 -22.00 0.97 33.20
C PHE A 749 -22.64 0.43 34.50
N PRO A 750 -23.96 0.17 34.53
CA PRO A 750 -24.66 -0.10 35.77
C PRO A 750 -24.15 -1.40 36.41
N PRO A 751 -23.92 -1.41 37.72
CA PRO A 751 -23.68 -2.64 38.46
C PRO A 751 -25.03 -3.35 38.67
N VAL A 752 -25.14 -4.58 38.16
CA VAL A 752 -26.05 -5.61 38.68
C VAL A 752 -27.54 -5.42 38.43
N GLN A 753 -28.00 -6.03 37.34
CA GLN A 753 -29.21 -6.86 37.19
C GLN A 753 -29.05 -7.54 35.83
N PRO A 754 -29.60 -8.75 35.56
CA PRO A 754 -29.46 -9.36 34.23
C PRO A 754 -29.88 -8.30 33.23
N ALA A 755 -28.97 -7.92 32.33
CA ALA A 755 -29.19 -6.80 31.42
C ALA A 755 -30.47 -7.10 30.65
N SER A 756 -31.58 -6.50 31.07
CA SER A 756 -32.83 -6.68 30.38
C SER A 756 -32.62 -6.09 28.98
N PRO A 757 -33.27 -6.63 27.95
CA PRO A 757 -33.29 -6.00 26.64
C PRO A 757 -33.53 -4.48 26.71
N ASP A 758 -34.34 -4.03 27.68
CA ASP A 758 -34.61 -2.61 27.93
C ASP A 758 -33.37 -1.75 28.25
N PHE A 759 -32.36 -2.27 28.95
CA PHE A 759 -31.15 -1.49 29.24
C PHE A 759 -30.41 -1.09 27.96
N PHE A 760 -30.20 -2.03 27.05
CA PHE A 760 -29.53 -1.75 25.78
C PHE A 760 -30.37 -0.82 24.91
N ILE A 761 -31.69 -1.00 24.90
CA ILE A 761 -32.62 -0.11 24.19
C ILE A 761 -32.51 1.31 24.73
N ASP A 762 -32.54 1.48 26.06
CA ASP A 762 -32.46 2.79 26.70
C ASP A 762 -31.07 3.43 26.53
N PHE A 763 -30.00 2.62 26.54
CA PHE A 763 -28.64 3.08 26.22
C PHE A 763 -28.57 3.64 24.79
N PHE A 764 -29.05 2.90 23.79
CA PHE A 764 -29.05 3.36 22.40
C PHE A 764 -29.98 4.55 22.18
N LYS A 765 -31.14 4.60 22.86
CA LYS A 765 -32.04 5.75 22.82
C LYS A 765 -31.38 7.00 23.42
N HIS A 766 -30.78 6.88 24.60
CA HIS A 766 -30.20 8.02 25.31
C HIS A 766 -28.94 8.54 24.62
N HIS A 767 -28.03 7.64 24.23
CA HIS A 767 -26.72 8.02 23.72
C HIS A 767 -26.63 8.12 22.21
N LEU A 768 -27.46 7.41 21.44
CA LEU A 768 -27.44 7.43 19.96
C LEU A 768 -28.77 7.86 19.34
N ARG A 769 -29.79 8.17 20.15
CA ARG A 769 -31.17 8.50 19.72
C ARG A 769 -31.86 7.38 18.93
N LEU A 770 -31.45 6.13 19.11
CA LEU A 770 -32.04 4.98 18.42
C LEU A 770 -32.98 4.22 19.36
N ASP A 771 -34.29 4.37 19.16
CA ASP A 771 -35.32 3.65 19.94
C ASP A 771 -35.77 2.39 19.21
N LEU A 772 -35.18 1.25 19.59
CA LEU A 772 -35.47 -0.07 19.01
C LEU A 772 -36.94 -0.50 19.17
N ARG A 773 -37.70 0.07 20.11
CA ARG A 773 -39.13 -0.25 20.32
C ARG A 773 -40.00 0.20 19.14
N LEU A 774 -39.50 1.11 18.30
CA LEU A 774 -40.20 1.65 17.13
C LEU A 774 -40.03 0.78 15.87
N VAL A 775 -39.12 -0.19 15.93
CA VAL A 775 -38.81 -1.09 14.83
C VAL A 775 -39.75 -2.29 14.86
N LYS A 776 -40.55 -2.46 13.81
CA LYS A 776 -41.49 -3.57 13.66
C LYS A 776 -41.09 -4.40 12.45
N THR A 777 -40.04 -5.20 12.57
CA THR A 777 -39.54 -6.03 11.47
C THR A 777 -39.50 -7.50 11.84
N ASP A 778 -39.51 -8.37 10.83
CA ASP A 778 -39.67 -9.81 10.99
C ASP A 778 -38.42 -10.51 11.54
N THR A 779 -37.23 -9.86 11.47
CA THR A 779 -35.96 -10.44 11.92
C THR A 779 -35.09 -9.45 12.70
N THR A 780 -34.29 -9.95 13.65
CA THR A 780 -33.33 -9.13 14.42
C THR A 780 -32.28 -8.47 13.53
N GLU A 781 -31.84 -9.15 12.46
CA GLU A 781 -30.93 -8.61 11.45
C GLU A 781 -31.54 -7.40 10.72
N SER A 782 -32.82 -7.46 10.39
CA SER A 782 -33.53 -6.34 9.75
C SER A 782 -33.62 -5.12 10.67
N ASN A 783 -33.72 -5.34 12.00
CA ASN A 783 -33.66 -4.25 12.97
C ASN A 783 -32.28 -3.57 12.96
N SER A 784 -31.19 -4.34 12.86
CA SER A 784 -29.84 -3.79 12.78
C SER A 784 -29.65 -2.90 11.56
N LEU A 785 -30.16 -3.33 10.39
CA LEU A 785 -30.09 -2.56 9.16
C LEU A 785 -30.79 -1.21 9.29
N VAL A 786 -31.97 -1.16 9.91
CA VAL A 786 -32.70 0.09 10.19
C VAL A 786 -31.88 1.02 11.09
N CYS A 787 -31.34 0.51 12.19
CA CYS A 787 -30.54 1.33 13.12
C CYS A 787 -29.29 1.92 12.46
N LEU A 788 -28.57 1.12 11.68
CA LEU A 788 -27.37 1.56 10.97
C LEU A 788 -27.70 2.67 9.96
N LEU A 789 -28.77 2.49 9.17
CA LEU A 789 -29.21 3.48 8.18
C LEU A 789 -29.71 4.77 8.83
N VAL A 790 -30.50 4.67 9.91
CA VAL A 790 -31.01 5.85 10.64
C VAL A 790 -29.87 6.64 11.28
N PHE A 791 -28.94 5.94 11.95
CA PHE A 791 -27.77 6.58 12.55
C PHE A 791 -26.92 7.27 11.49
N TRP A 792 -26.54 6.54 10.44
CA TRP A 792 -25.78 7.10 9.33
C TRP A 792 -26.48 8.34 8.72
N PHE A 793 -27.78 8.26 8.42
CA PHE A 793 -28.52 9.35 7.80
C PHE A 793 -28.53 10.61 8.68
N ARG A 794 -28.63 10.48 10.00
CA ARG A 794 -28.60 11.64 10.92
C ARG A 794 -27.26 12.38 10.92
N HIS A 795 -26.17 11.64 10.76
CA HIS A 795 -24.80 12.15 10.89
C HIS A 795 -24.12 12.43 9.55
N SER A 796 -24.59 11.86 8.44
CA SER A 796 -24.04 12.10 7.11
C SER A 796 -24.45 13.47 6.57
N GLN A 797 -23.45 14.31 6.26
CA GLN A 797 -23.69 15.63 5.68
C GLN A 797 -24.27 15.53 4.26
N ILE A 798 -23.79 14.57 3.46
CA ILE A 798 -24.23 14.39 2.08
C ILE A 798 -25.68 13.88 2.06
N ALA A 799 -25.98 12.82 2.82
CA ALA A 799 -27.31 12.19 2.78
C ALA A 799 -28.44 13.17 3.12
N ARG A 800 -28.26 13.97 4.20
CA ARG A 800 -29.23 14.99 4.64
C ARG A 800 -29.39 16.16 3.69
N SER A 801 -28.34 16.50 2.94
CA SER A 801 -28.41 17.59 1.97
C SER A 801 -29.18 17.20 0.70
N ARG A 802 -29.29 15.90 0.41
CA ARG A 802 -29.83 15.35 -0.84
C ARG A 802 -31.22 14.73 -0.71
N SER A 803 -31.61 14.31 0.49
CA SER A 803 -32.83 13.51 0.72
C SER A 803 -33.56 14.01 1.97
N SER A 804 -34.88 13.92 1.95
CA SER A 804 -35.72 14.32 3.08
C SER A 804 -35.84 13.22 4.15
N GLY A 805 -35.68 11.96 3.75
CA GLY A 805 -35.65 10.80 4.63
C GLY A 805 -34.90 9.63 3.99
N LEU A 806 -35.19 8.41 4.46
CA LEU A 806 -34.62 7.19 3.89
C LEU A 806 -35.43 6.67 2.69
N HIS A 807 -36.72 7.01 2.62
CA HIS A 807 -37.61 6.64 1.51
C HIS A 807 -37.21 7.23 0.15
N ASP A 808 -36.51 8.37 0.14
CA ASP A 808 -35.99 9.03 -1.06
C ASP A 808 -34.46 9.00 -1.16
N CYS A 809 -33.76 8.39 -0.20
CA CYS A 809 -32.30 8.29 -0.21
C CYS A 809 -31.80 7.17 -1.13
N SER A 810 -31.06 7.52 -2.19
CA SER A 810 -30.57 6.57 -3.19
C SER A 810 -29.65 5.48 -2.63
N VAL A 811 -28.72 5.86 -1.77
CA VAL A 811 -27.75 4.93 -1.17
C VAL A 811 -28.45 3.97 -0.20
N ALA A 812 -29.36 4.47 0.64
CA ALA A 812 -30.12 3.64 1.56
C ALA A 812 -30.95 2.59 0.82
N LEU A 813 -31.71 3.01 -0.20
CA LEU A 813 -32.52 2.11 -1.02
C LEU A 813 -31.66 1.04 -1.72
N ALA A 814 -30.51 1.42 -2.29
CA ALA A 814 -29.58 0.47 -2.91
C ALA A 814 -29.07 -0.59 -1.92
N VAL A 815 -28.63 -0.17 -0.73
CA VAL A 815 -28.14 -1.06 0.32
C VAL A 815 -29.24 -2.00 0.80
N MET A 816 -30.45 -1.49 1.03
CA MET A 816 -31.59 -2.31 1.47
C MET A 816 -31.96 -3.38 0.44
N VAL A 817 -32.02 -3.02 -0.85
CA VAL A 817 -32.31 -3.97 -1.94
C VAL A 817 -31.25 -5.06 -2.00
N CYS A 818 -29.96 -4.69 -2.06
CA CYS A 818 -28.87 -5.66 -2.14
C CYS A 818 -28.81 -6.56 -0.90
N ALA A 819 -28.96 -5.99 0.31
CA ALA A 819 -28.92 -6.74 1.56
C ALA A 819 -30.08 -7.75 1.65
N LEU A 820 -31.30 -7.35 1.31
CA LEU A 820 -32.46 -8.24 1.37
C LEU A 820 -32.43 -9.32 0.29
N ILE A 821 -32.03 -8.99 -0.94
CA ILE A 821 -31.87 -9.99 -2.01
C ILE A 821 -30.79 -11.00 -1.61
N THR A 822 -29.62 -10.53 -1.16
CA THR A 822 -28.51 -11.41 -0.77
C THR A 822 -28.91 -12.29 0.43
N SER A 823 -29.54 -11.70 1.46
CA SER A 823 -30.02 -12.43 2.65
C SER A 823 -31.09 -13.48 2.30
N THR A 824 -32.09 -13.12 1.49
CA THR A 824 -33.16 -14.05 1.10
C THR A 824 -32.66 -15.19 0.21
N TYR A 825 -31.77 -14.88 -0.74
CA TYR A 825 -31.16 -15.88 -1.60
C TYR A 825 -30.25 -16.83 -0.80
N PHE A 826 -29.50 -16.31 0.19
CA PHE A 826 -28.68 -17.14 1.09
C PHE A 826 -29.53 -18.01 2.02
N ASN A 827 -30.58 -17.46 2.63
CA ASN A 827 -31.47 -18.21 3.55
C ASN A 827 -32.23 -19.34 2.84
N SER A 828 -32.50 -19.20 1.53
CA SER A 828 -33.11 -20.26 0.72
C SER A 828 -32.26 -21.53 0.59
N ALA A 829 -30.96 -21.43 0.87
CA ALA A 829 -30.05 -22.57 0.83
C ALA A 829 -30.24 -23.55 2.00
N HIS A 830 -31.02 -23.19 3.03
CA HIS A 830 -31.29 -24.01 4.24
C HIS A 830 -30.03 -24.67 4.86
N GLY A 831 -28.90 -23.97 4.83
CA GLY A 831 -27.63 -24.47 5.35
C GLY A 831 -26.94 -25.55 4.49
N ASN A 832 -27.44 -25.87 3.29
CA ASN A 832 -26.76 -26.78 2.36
C ASN A 832 -25.62 -26.05 1.65
N TRP A 833 -24.38 -26.36 2.04
CA TRP A 833 -23.18 -25.71 1.51
C TRP A 833 -23.01 -25.82 -0.01
N HIS A 834 -23.37 -26.95 -0.62
CA HIS A 834 -23.29 -27.10 -2.08
C HIS A 834 -24.27 -26.16 -2.79
N ALA A 835 -25.45 -25.95 -2.19
CA ALA A 835 -26.41 -24.95 -2.66
C ALA A 835 -25.85 -23.53 -2.43
N VAL A 836 -25.31 -23.22 -1.24
CA VAL A 836 -24.69 -21.92 -0.92
C VAL A 836 -23.58 -21.55 -1.90
N LYS A 837 -22.72 -22.50 -2.28
CA LYS A 837 -21.64 -22.25 -3.26
C LYS A 837 -22.20 -21.92 -4.65
N SER A 838 -23.21 -22.66 -5.10
CA SER A 838 -23.89 -22.39 -6.38
C SER A 838 -24.62 -21.04 -6.36
N ILE A 839 -25.30 -20.73 -5.26
CA ILE A 839 -26.05 -19.49 -5.02
C ILE A 839 -25.10 -18.29 -4.98
N THR A 840 -23.97 -18.41 -4.30
CA THR A 840 -22.98 -17.35 -4.19
C THR A 840 -22.26 -17.11 -5.52
N ALA A 841 -21.96 -18.17 -6.28
CA ALA A 841 -21.43 -18.05 -7.63
C ALA A 841 -22.43 -17.36 -8.57
N ASP A 842 -23.71 -17.75 -8.53
CA ASP A 842 -24.78 -17.13 -9.33
C ASP A 842 -24.96 -15.64 -8.98
N LEU A 843 -24.91 -15.28 -7.68
CA LEU A 843 -24.93 -13.88 -7.25
C LEU A 843 -23.66 -13.12 -7.67
N CYS A 844 -22.47 -13.71 -7.55
CA CYS A 844 -21.22 -13.10 -7.99
C CYS A 844 -21.18 -12.88 -9.50
N ASP A 845 -21.61 -13.87 -10.28
CA ASP A 845 -21.70 -13.79 -11.74
C ASP A 845 -22.75 -12.76 -12.13
N ARG A 846 -23.92 -12.75 -11.49
CA ARG A 846 -24.97 -11.76 -11.79
C ARG A 846 -24.56 -10.36 -11.36
N PHE A 847 -24.14 -10.14 -10.13
CA PHE A 847 -23.72 -8.81 -9.64
C PHE A 847 -22.47 -8.32 -10.36
N GLY A 848 -21.55 -9.23 -10.68
CA GLY A 848 -20.37 -8.96 -11.50
C GLY A 848 -20.74 -8.60 -12.94
N ALA A 849 -21.63 -9.36 -13.58
CA ALA A 849 -22.11 -9.10 -14.93
C ALA A 849 -22.93 -7.82 -15.00
N LEU A 850 -23.79 -7.53 -14.01
CA LEU A 850 -24.46 -6.23 -13.92
C LEU A 850 -23.39 -5.13 -13.78
N GLY A 851 -22.50 -5.23 -12.80
CA GLY A 851 -21.42 -4.26 -12.62
C GLY A 851 -20.49 -4.08 -13.84
N ASN A 852 -20.34 -5.10 -14.70
CA ASN A 852 -19.47 -5.09 -15.89
C ASN A 852 -20.19 -4.73 -17.21
N ASN A 853 -21.33 -5.37 -17.53
CA ASN A 853 -22.10 -5.17 -18.78
C ASN A 853 -22.69 -3.76 -18.89
N LEU A 854 -22.75 -3.03 -17.77
CA LEU A 854 -23.17 -1.63 -17.74
C LEU A 854 -22.10 -0.67 -18.31
N LYS A 855 -20.95 -1.19 -18.79
CA LYS A 855 -20.04 -0.50 -19.72
C LYS A 855 -20.53 -0.50 -21.17
N GLU A 856 -21.36 -1.47 -21.58
CA GLU A 856 -21.71 -1.66 -23.00
C GLU A 856 -23.08 -1.04 -23.39
N GLN A 857 -23.99 -0.82 -22.45
CA GLN A 857 -25.30 -0.21 -22.72
C GLN A 857 -25.25 1.33 -22.77
N HIS A 858 -24.60 1.85 -23.82
CA HIS A 858 -24.37 3.29 -24.05
C HIS A 858 -25.56 4.08 -24.63
N SER A 859 -26.80 3.57 -24.65
CA SER A 859 -27.85 4.16 -25.51
C SER A 859 -29.10 4.73 -24.84
N ARG A 860 -29.27 4.68 -23.50
CA ARG A 860 -30.49 5.26 -22.86
C ARG A 860 -30.31 6.12 -21.61
N PHE A 861 -29.20 6.05 -20.90
CA PHE A 861 -28.95 6.88 -19.71
C PHE A 861 -27.53 7.47 -19.76
N GLN A 862 -27.41 8.78 -19.94
CA GLN A 862 -26.14 9.50 -19.85
C GLN A 862 -25.66 9.53 -18.40
N SER A 863 -24.61 8.75 -18.06
CA SER A 863 -23.60 9.02 -17.01
C SER A 863 -23.00 7.72 -16.46
N SER A 864 -21.96 7.19 -17.10
CA SER A 864 -21.12 6.08 -16.59
C SER A 864 -20.03 6.55 -15.61
N ARG A 865 -20.17 7.74 -15.01
CA ARG A 865 -19.14 8.38 -14.19
C ARG A 865 -19.15 7.90 -12.74
N LEU A 866 -17.96 7.68 -12.19
CA LEU A 866 -17.74 7.37 -10.78
C LEU A 866 -18.18 8.54 -9.88
N SER A 867 -19.37 8.48 -9.29
CA SER A 867 -19.80 9.43 -8.25
C SER A 867 -19.08 9.17 -6.91
N ILE A 868 -18.14 10.06 -6.56
CA ILE A 868 -17.44 10.03 -5.27
C ILE A 868 -18.37 10.30 -4.08
N GLU A 869 -19.46 11.06 -4.27
CA GLU A 869 -20.45 11.35 -3.21
C GLU A 869 -21.19 10.08 -2.78
N ILE A 870 -21.54 9.21 -3.72
CA ILE A 870 -22.15 7.90 -3.43
C ILE A 870 -21.14 7.00 -2.72
N ILE A 871 -19.88 6.97 -3.18
CA ILE A 871 -18.83 6.13 -2.58
C ILE A 871 -18.48 6.61 -1.17
N HIS A 872 -18.44 7.93 -0.95
CA HIS A 872 -18.26 8.52 0.37
C HIS A 872 -19.37 8.03 1.30
N GLN A 873 -20.64 8.15 0.90
CA GLN A 873 -21.79 7.66 1.68
C GLN A 873 -21.75 6.14 1.95
N LEU A 874 -21.35 5.33 0.96
CA LEU A 874 -21.18 3.89 1.15
C LEU A 874 -20.08 3.57 2.18
N ASN A 875 -18.96 4.28 2.15
CA ASN A 875 -17.88 4.08 3.12
C ASN A 875 -18.23 4.63 4.51
N GLU A 876 -19.06 5.67 4.61
CA GLU A 876 -19.63 6.13 5.89
C GLU A 876 -20.48 5.01 6.51
N LEU A 877 -21.36 4.39 5.72
CA LEU A 877 -22.18 3.27 6.18
C LEU A 877 -21.35 2.08 6.64
N GLN A 878 -20.28 1.74 5.90
CA GLN A 878 -19.36 0.67 6.30
C GLN A 878 -18.65 0.99 7.62
N LEU A 879 -18.24 2.25 7.83
CA LEU A 879 -17.68 2.69 9.11
C LEU A 879 -18.72 2.60 10.23
N VAL A 880 -19.95 3.07 9.99
CA VAL A 880 -21.05 2.97 10.98
C VAL A 880 -21.29 1.51 11.34
N HIS A 881 -21.37 0.61 10.37
CA HIS A 881 -21.51 -0.83 10.62
C HIS A 881 -20.39 -1.36 11.52
N GLN A 882 -19.12 -1.15 11.14
CA GLN A 882 -17.98 -1.64 11.91
C GLN A 882 -17.92 -1.08 13.34
N GLU A 883 -18.06 0.24 13.51
CA GLU A 883 -17.93 0.86 14.83
C GLU A 883 -19.13 0.51 15.74
N PHE A 884 -20.33 0.38 15.17
CA PHE A 884 -21.52 -0.03 15.91
C PHE A 884 -21.43 -1.50 16.34
N HIS A 885 -20.93 -2.39 15.45
CA HIS A 885 -20.66 -3.78 15.79
C HIS A 885 -19.69 -3.89 16.96
N GLN A 886 -18.61 -3.13 16.93
CA GLN A 886 -17.64 -3.10 18.03
C GLN A 886 -18.24 -2.57 19.33
N LEU A 887 -19.09 -1.54 19.28
CA LEU A 887 -19.77 -1.02 20.47
C LEU A 887 -20.64 -2.10 21.12
N VAL A 888 -21.44 -2.83 20.31
CA VAL A 888 -22.26 -3.95 20.80
C VAL A 888 -21.39 -5.05 21.40
N GLU A 889 -20.34 -5.51 20.72
CA GLU A 889 -19.45 -6.55 21.26
C GLU A 889 -18.79 -6.11 22.58
N LEU A 890 -18.36 -4.85 22.69
CA LEU A 890 -17.82 -4.32 23.95
C LEU A 890 -18.86 -4.36 25.08
N MET A 891 -20.10 -3.95 24.80
CA MET A 891 -21.18 -4.00 25.80
C MET A 891 -21.50 -5.44 26.21
N ASP A 892 -21.61 -6.36 25.26
CA ASP A 892 -21.88 -7.79 25.51
C ASP A 892 -20.78 -8.40 26.40
N ILE A 893 -19.50 -8.11 26.11
CA ILE A 893 -18.36 -8.59 26.91
C ILE A 893 -18.41 -8.05 28.36
N LEU A 894 -18.76 -6.77 28.52
CA LEU A 894 -18.86 -6.11 29.83
C LEU A 894 -20.02 -6.67 30.66
N CYS A 895 -21.18 -6.93 30.03
CA CYS A 895 -22.32 -7.57 30.69
C CYS A 895 -21.95 -8.97 31.23
N VAL A 896 -21.35 -9.82 30.40
CA VAL A 896 -20.94 -11.18 30.82
C VAL A 896 -19.94 -11.12 31.97
N HIS A 897 -19.02 -10.15 31.97
CA HIS A 897 -18.06 -10.01 33.06
C HIS A 897 -18.71 -9.59 34.39
N ALA A 898 -19.69 -8.68 34.34
CA ALA A 898 -20.43 -8.26 35.52
C ALA A 898 -21.16 -9.45 36.18
N ASP A 899 -21.84 -10.28 35.39
CA ASP A 899 -22.59 -11.45 35.91
C ASP A 899 -21.68 -12.46 36.64
N ILE A 900 -20.47 -12.69 36.11
CA ILE A 900 -19.46 -13.59 36.71
C ILE A 900 -18.98 -13.04 38.08
N CYS A 901 -18.69 -11.74 38.17
CA CYS A 901 -18.18 -11.11 39.39
C CYS A 901 -19.22 -11.08 40.54
N HIS A 902 -20.51 -11.20 40.23
CA HIS A 902 -21.60 -11.16 41.21
C HIS A 902 -22.18 -12.54 41.58
N GLY A 903 -21.51 -13.64 41.21
CA GLY A 903 -21.85 -14.99 41.69
C GLY A 903 -23.16 -15.56 41.14
N CYS A 904 -23.69 -14.99 40.04
CA CYS A 904 -24.89 -15.49 39.38
C CYS A 904 -24.57 -16.83 38.69
N THR A 905 -24.95 -17.94 39.31
CA THR A 905 -24.72 -19.33 38.83
C THR A 905 -26.00 -19.98 38.27
N GLY A 906 -26.96 -19.19 37.82
CA GLY A 906 -28.22 -19.67 37.26
C GLY A 906 -28.16 -19.95 35.74
N PRO A 907 -28.96 -20.91 35.21
CA PRO A 907 -29.04 -21.20 33.79
C PRO A 907 -29.93 -20.16 33.09
N ALA A 908 -29.40 -18.95 32.92
CA ALA A 908 -29.94 -17.93 32.03
C ALA A 908 -28.81 -16.98 31.62
N ILE A 909 -27.70 -17.54 31.14
CA ILE A 909 -26.89 -16.82 30.15
C ILE A 909 -27.89 -16.47 29.05
N LEU A 910 -28.09 -15.19 28.74
CA LEU A 910 -28.67 -14.78 27.47
C LEU A 910 -27.80 -15.41 26.37
N SER A 911 -28.11 -16.66 26.00
CA SER A 911 -27.33 -17.44 25.04
C SER A 911 -27.46 -16.89 23.61
N GLY A 912 -28.35 -15.91 23.42
CA GLY A 912 -28.47 -15.12 22.20
C GLY A 912 -27.87 -13.73 22.37
N ARG A 913 -27.17 -13.25 21.33
CA ARG A 913 -26.73 -11.86 21.22
C ARG A 913 -27.95 -10.93 21.31
N PHE A 914 -27.87 -9.87 22.12
CA PHE A 914 -28.92 -8.86 22.20
C PHE A 914 -29.19 -8.21 20.84
N PHE A 915 -28.12 -8.00 20.06
CA PHE A 915 -28.16 -7.37 18.75
C PHE A 915 -27.42 -8.25 17.74
N SER A 916 -28.08 -8.59 16.63
CA SER A 916 -27.50 -9.39 15.55
C SER A 916 -27.40 -8.54 14.30
N PHE A 917 -26.22 -8.50 13.68
CA PHE A 917 -25.97 -7.69 12.49
C PHE A 917 -26.15 -8.51 11.22
N VAL A 918 -26.63 -7.87 10.16
CA VAL A 918 -26.46 -8.39 8.80
C VAL A 918 -24.94 -8.50 8.52
N PRO A 919 -24.44 -9.65 8.04
CA PRO A 919 -23.03 -9.79 7.69
C PRO A 919 -22.58 -8.74 6.67
N GLU A 920 -21.34 -8.30 6.78
CA GLU A 920 -20.76 -7.22 5.95
C GLU A 920 -20.86 -7.53 4.46
N TRP A 921 -20.56 -8.77 4.08
CA TRP A 921 -20.60 -9.24 2.69
C TRP A 921 -22.03 -9.46 2.17
N VAL A 922 -23.04 -9.43 3.03
CA VAL A 922 -24.46 -9.42 2.65
C VAL A 922 -24.93 -7.97 2.45
N MET A 923 -24.64 -7.10 3.42
CA MET A 923 -25.05 -5.69 3.37
C MET A 923 -24.32 -4.90 2.28
N PHE A 924 -23.03 -5.18 2.10
CA PHE A 924 -22.13 -4.50 1.16
C PHE A 924 -21.62 -5.46 0.06
N SER A 925 -22.49 -6.33 -0.47
CA SER A 925 -22.11 -7.44 -1.34
C SER A 925 -21.20 -7.08 -2.53
N SER A 926 -21.56 -6.05 -3.31
CA SER A 926 -20.74 -5.50 -4.38
C SER A 926 -20.82 -3.98 -4.41
N GLY A 927 -19.70 -3.32 -4.14
CA GLY A 927 -19.58 -1.86 -4.19
C GLY A 927 -19.90 -1.28 -5.57
N ARG A 928 -19.52 -1.97 -6.66
CA ARG A 928 -19.88 -1.55 -8.04
C ARG A 928 -21.38 -1.57 -8.26
N LEU A 929 -22.05 -2.65 -7.86
CA LEU A 929 -23.50 -2.75 -8.00
C LEU A 929 -24.22 -1.71 -7.15
N LEU A 930 -23.82 -1.55 -5.88
CA LEU A 930 -24.39 -0.57 -4.97
C LEU A 930 -24.22 0.86 -5.50
N HIS A 931 -23.02 1.19 -5.98
CA HIS A 931 -22.74 2.48 -6.61
C HIS A 931 -23.64 2.72 -7.81
N TRP A 932 -23.72 1.75 -8.72
CA TRP A 932 -24.53 1.87 -9.92
C TRP A 932 -26.02 1.99 -9.60
N LEU A 933 -26.54 1.17 -8.68
CA LEU A 933 -27.95 1.23 -8.25
C LEU A 933 -28.26 2.60 -7.65
N ALA A 934 -27.45 3.05 -6.70
CA ALA A 934 -27.61 4.37 -6.08
C ALA A 934 -27.58 5.49 -7.14
N LEU A 935 -26.67 5.42 -8.12
CA LEU A 935 -26.58 6.40 -9.18
C LEU A 935 -27.86 6.43 -10.03
N ASN A 936 -28.42 5.29 -10.40
CA ASN A 936 -29.67 5.23 -11.19
C ASN A 936 -30.89 5.67 -10.36
N ILE A 937 -30.93 5.32 -9.07
CA ILE A 937 -31.93 5.83 -8.14
C ILE A 937 -31.89 7.36 -8.09
N GLU A 938 -30.69 7.93 -8.06
CA GLU A 938 -30.50 9.37 -7.94
C GLU A 938 -31.04 10.18 -9.13
N HIS A 939 -31.01 9.61 -10.35
CA HIS A 939 -31.58 10.21 -11.57
C HIS A 939 -33.12 10.28 -11.57
N SER A 940 -33.78 9.50 -10.71
CA SER A 940 -35.23 9.50 -10.56
C SER A 940 -35.66 10.65 -9.64
N ARG A 941 -36.86 11.22 -9.86
CA ARG A 941 -37.43 12.23 -8.95
C ARG A 941 -37.53 11.64 -7.53
N PRO A 942 -37.16 12.38 -6.46
CA PRO A 942 -37.14 11.86 -5.09
C PRO A 942 -38.39 11.10 -4.68
N LEU A 943 -39.58 11.64 -4.96
CA LEU A 943 -40.88 11.03 -4.64
C LEU A 943 -41.15 9.71 -5.40
N ASP A 944 -40.53 9.52 -6.57
CA ASP A 944 -40.75 8.36 -7.43
C ASP A 944 -39.73 7.24 -7.20
N ARG A 945 -38.65 7.51 -6.44
CA ARG A 945 -37.51 6.58 -6.24
C ARG A 945 -37.97 5.22 -5.73
N MET A 946 -38.75 5.19 -4.64
CA MET A 946 -39.22 3.94 -4.04
C MET A 946 -40.19 3.17 -4.96
N HIS A 947 -41.02 3.90 -5.71
CA HIS A 947 -41.90 3.28 -6.71
C HIS A 947 -41.09 2.60 -7.81
N TRP A 948 -40.02 3.25 -8.29
CA TRP A 948 -39.09 2.70 -9.28
C TRP A 948 -38.33 1.47 -8.76
N VAL A 949 -37.85 1.50 -7.52
CA VAL A 949 -37.23 0.33 -6.86
C VAL A 949 -38.15 -0.88 -6.93
N SER A 950 -39.41 -0.68 -6.55
CA SER A 950 -40.39 -1.76 -6.40
C SER A 950 -40.86 -2.32 -7.74
N THR A 951 -41.10 -1.45 -8.73
CA THR A 951 -41.73 -1.83 -10.00
C THR A 951 -40.74 -2.25 -11.09
N HIS A 952 -39.51 -1.75 -11.05
CA HIS A 952 -38.54 -1.97 -12.12
C HIS A 952 -37.28 -2.69 -11.65
N TRP A 953 -36.60 -2.23 -10.59
CA TRP A 953 -35.27 -2.75 -10.26
C TRP A 953 -35.28 -4.09 -9.54
N ILE A 954 -36.15 -4.29 -8.55
CA ILE A 954 -36.27 -5.60 -7.88
C ILE A 954 -36.61 -6.69 -8.92
N PRO A 955 -37.67 -6.55 -9.75
CA PRO A 955 -37.96 -7.52 -10.80
C PRO A 955 -36.79 -7.74 -11.76
N TRP A 956 -36.09 -6.67 -12.14
CA TRP A 956 -34.97 -6.76 -13.07
C TRP A 956 -33.77 -7.53 -12.49
N ILE A 957 -33.35 -7.24 -11.25
CA ILE A 957 -32.26 -7.97 -10.58
C ILE A 957 -32.62 -9.46 -10.49
N LEU A 958 -33.85 -9.78 -10.09
CA LEU A 958 -34.33 -11.16 -9.95
C LEU A 958 -34.43 -11.91 -11.29
N SER A 959 -34.76 -11.22 -12.38
CA SER A 959 -35.09 -11.83 -13.69
C SER A 959 -34.02 -12.73 -14.32
N GLY A 960 -32.79 -12.68 -13.83
CA GLY A 960 -31.74 -13.60 -14.28
C GLY A 960 -30.80 -13.96 -13.15
N LEU A 961 -31.34 -14.12 -11.95
CA LEU A 961 -30.85 -15.11 -11.01
C LEU A 961 -31.45 -16.46 -11.41
N SER A 962 -30.80 -17.56 -11.01
CA SER A 962 -31.30 -18.90 -11.30
C SER A 962 -32.73 -19.11 -10.79
N LYS A 963 -33.60 -19.70 -11.62
CA LYS A 963 -35.00 -20.03 -11.27
C LYS A 963 -35.15 -21.08 -10.16
N THR A 964 -34.04 -21.61 -9.64
CA THR A 964 -34.01 -22.62 -8.57
C THR A 964 -34.48 -22.11 -7.22
N VAL A 965 -34.51 -20.78 -7.01
CA VAL A 965 -35.03 -20.15 -5.79
C VAL A 965 -36.16 -19.18 -6.18
N TYR A 966 -37.38 -19.44 -5.72
CA TYR A 966 -38.51 -18.54 -5.99
C TYR A 966 -38.46 -17.32 -5.06
N LEU A 967 -38.01 -16.19 -5.59
CA LEU A 967 -38.09 -14.88 -4.92
C LEU A 967 -39.25 -14.09 -5.52
N ASP A 968 -40.25 -13.77 -4.70
CA ASP A 968 -41.34 -12.89 -5.09
C ASP A 968 -40.94 -11.42 -4.96
N ALA A 969 -40.95 -10.69 -6.08
CA ALA A 969 -40.63 -9.27 -6.12
C ALA A 969 -41.57 -8.46 -5.23
N ARG A 970 -42.86 -8.82 -5.14
CA ARG A 970 -43.84 -8.09 -4.30
C ARG A 970 -43.50 -8.23 -2.83
N SER A 971 -43.26 -9.47 -2.37
CA SER A 971 -42.81 -9.73 -1.00
C SER A 971 -41.56 -8.93 -0.60
N LEU A 972 -40.56 -8.84 -1.49
CA LEU A 972 -39.35 -8.03 -1.24
C LEU A 972 -39.66 -6.53 -1.16
N SER A 973 -40.52 -6.01 -2.05
CA SER A 973 -40.97 -4.61 -2.00
C SER A 973 -41.72 -4.29 -0.69
N ASP A 974 -42.61 -5.17 -0.25
CA ASP A 974 -43.37 -5.00 0.99
C ASP A 974 -42.45 -4.98 2.22
N ARG A 975 -41.43 -5.84 2.23
CA ARG A 975 -40.41 -5.83 3.29
C ARG A 975 -39.62 -4.53 3.30
N ILE A 976 -39.17 -4.03 2.16
CA ILE A 976 -38.46 -2.74 2.07
C ILE A 976 -39.35 -1.60 2.59
N ASN A 977 -40.62 -1.55 2.18
CA ASN A 977 -41.57 -0.56 2.67
C ASN A 977 -41.75 -0.60 4.19
N SER A 978 -41.79 -1.80 4.78
CA SER A 978 -41.87 -1.99 6.24
C SER A 978 -40.61 -1.48 6.96
N LEU A 979 -39.43 -1.78 6.41
CA LEU A 979 -38.15 -1.28 6.94
C LEU A 979 -38.08 0.25 6.88
N ILE A 980 -38.42 0.85 5.74
CA ILE A 980 -38.45 2.31 5.57
C ILE A 980 -39.42 2.93 6.57
N SER A 981 -40.65 2.39 6.67
CA SER A 981 -41.65 2.91 7.60
C SER A 981 -41.17 2.87 9.06
N SER A 982 -40.42 1.83 9.44
CA SER A 982 -39.80 1.73 10.76
C SER A 982 -38.66 2.75 10.94
N ALA A 983 -37.85 2.95 9.91
CA ALA A 983 -36.75 3.89 9.92
C ALA A 983 -37.22 5.35 10.01
N GLU A 984 -38.28 5.72 9.28
CA GLU A 984 -38.88 7.06 9.31
C GLU A 984 -39.49 7.38 10.69
N ARG A 985 -40.17 6.42 11.32
CA ARG A 985 -40.63 6.59 12.73
C ARG A 985 -39.48 6.81 13.68
N MET A 986 -38.35 6.12 13.48
CA MET A 986 -37.18 6.30 14.33
C MET A 986 -36.49 7.63 14.08
N LEU A 987 -36.46 8.14 12.84
CA LEU A 987 -35.90 9.45 12.51
C LEU A 987 -36.61 10.60 13.24
N GLN A 988 -37.91 10.46 13.51
CA GLN A 988 -38.74 11.43 14.25
C GLN A 988 -38.45 11.47 15.77
N VAL A 989 -37.65 10.55 16.31
CA VAL A 989 -37.22 10.59 17.71
C VAL A 989 -36.27 11.78 17.91
N GLU A 990 -36.64 12.71 18.78
CA GLU A 990 -35.85 13.91 19.09
C GLU A 990 -34.55 13.62 19.84
#